data_AF-A0A1Y4CCY8-F1
#
_entry.id   AF-A0A1Y4CCY8-F1
#
_cell.length_a   1.000
_cell.length_b   1.000
_cell.length_c   1.000
_cell.angle_alpha   90.00
_cell.angle_beta   90.00
_cell.angle_gamma   90.00
#
_symmetry.space_group_name_H-M   'P 1'
#
loop_
_entity.id
_entity.type
_entity.pdbx_description
1 polymer ?
#
loop_
_entity_poly.entity_id
_entity_poly.type
_entity_poly.pdbx_seq_one_letter_code
_entity_poly.pdbx_strand_id
1 'polypeptide(L)'
;PLALPQRPAQRDQAAKMFAVFHRDVLGEGGAPGEPDFDAPTDVEYTSDVVDASVSEVDVRDDGMTVALEGSEADVQVGDIVMIDPTEELPFGSAVKVEEVSSSGGVTTVEGVVPEPAEVYDSVIINEEYDKEDLLAGGASLQSIELTDEGISIDEDLGVYGKVTGSLTINDFEGHAFVFVPPGLLAKYFGYVDVDFEADLTVDLDFSISALPSNLKKIRLGSPIPLPYCGVPGWGLNVVFYLNTDVSGHIIVTTDIQMSTSAHRDLIGDIDQTTKSSTRTFDSVSIAVDGKIGPSAVVALMLLDEPVFDVGAEFGAAAKVESTQHPGLTCGDAAIWLYGEAFAEFVGEMADSAKVTATIFDEDNSPLEMGIHVENGELVPECTWDPGADEEPDVGDPSNPGGEGTDNPNDPENPETPEGPTTDASDFTYVIGDGVEYGNLYGTASYGYGAYITGYKGSSSDVVIPASIDGIDVLYVGISDAGRRIKSLDFSHAKSLRDINLYIGEYDVNFGKLDELERVAATLTCRFTGDFDLSQCGSLKHLIFSDGASLGGFMRFGTESLETISIGITNIAGTFTIGDAPRLREAEFVDVGISDIIFGNCPSLEKLTVINTDITNLDVSGFPQLNELTCFDNNISDTSALEAWASQPGHTANLVGYDAGLLSERK
;
A
#
# COMPACT_ATOMS: atom_id res chain seq x y z
N PRO A 1 -51.11 -28.43 -36.26
CA PRO A 1 -50.47 -27.42 -37.14
C PRO A 1 -51.37 -26.19 -37.28
N LEU A 2 -51.21 -25.23 -36.36
CA LEU A 2 -51.81 -23.89 -36.46
C LEU A 2 -50.76 -22.89 -35.96
N ALA A 3 -50.15 -22.19 -36.92
CA ALA A 3 -49.28 -21.06 -36.67
C ALA A 3 -50.14 -19.84 -36.30
N LEU A 4 -49.76 -19.13 -35.24
CA LEU A 4 -50.32 -17.84 -34.86
C LEU A 4 -49.41 -16.70 -35.35
N PRO A 5 -49.98 -15.52 -35.68
CA PRO A 5 -49.30 -14.48 -36.44
C PRO A 5 -48.45 -13.53 -35.57
N GLN A 6 -47.44 -13.01 -36.25
CA GLN A 6 -46.46 -12.01 -35.81
C GLN A 6 -47.09 -10.71 -35.26
N ARG A 7 -46.54 -10.23 -34.13
CA ARG A 7 -46.42 -8.81 -33.79
C ARG A 7 -45.08 -8.55 -33.09
N PRO A 8 -44.08 -7.96 -33.77
CA PRO A 8 -43.03 -7.20 -33.10
C PRO A 8 -42.87 -5.84 -33.79
N ALA A 9 -43.20 -4.73 -33.11
CA ALA A 9 -42.78 -3.38 -33.53
C ALA A 9 -43.10 -2.27 -32.51
N GLN A 10 -44.09 -2.42 -31.63
CA GLN A 10 -44.52 -1.30 -30.77
C GLN A 10 -43.81 -1.20 -29.41
N ARG A 11 -43.23 -2.30 -28.89
CA ARG A 11 -42.47 -2.23 -27.62
C ARG A 11 -41.08 -1.60 -27.78
N ASP A 12 -40.50 -1.70 -28.98
CA ASP A 12 -39.13 -1.25 -29.24
C ASP A 12 -39.04 0.26 -29.50
N GLN A 13 -40.10 0.86 -30.05
CA GLN A 13 -40.17 2.32 -30.23
C GLN A 13 -40.52 3.06 -28.93
N ALA A 14 -41.31 2.47 -28.04
CA ALA A 14 -41.56 3.04 -26.72
C ALA A 14 -40.29 2.99 -25.85
N ALA A 15 -39.57 1.87 -25.84
CA ALA A 15 -38.29 1.76 -25.14
C ALA A 15 -37.24 2.75 -25.69
N LYS A 16 -37.16 2.91 -27.02
CA LYS A 16 -36.28 3.92 -27.64
C LYS A 16 -36.70 5.36 -27.35
N MET A 17 -38.00 5.67 -27.33
CA MET A 17 -38.45 7.02 -26.96
C MET A 17 -38.30 7.30 -25.46
N PHE A 18 -38.43 6.32 -24.58
CA PHE A 18 -38.13 6.48 -23.14
C PHE A 18 -36.63 6.61 -22.87
N ALA A 19 -35.77 5.90 -23.61
CA ALA A 19 -34.32 6.06 -23.51
C ALA A 19 -33.85 7.43 -24.02
N VAL A 20 -34.42 7.93 -25.13
CA VAL A 20 -34.12 9.28 -25.64
C VAL A 20 -34.72 10.37 -24.75
N PHE A 21 -35.91 10.15 -24.17
CA PHE A 21 -36.50 11.11 -23.22
C PHE A 21 -35.78 11.12 -21.87
N HIS A 22 -35.18 10.00 -21.44
CA HIS A 22 -34.30 9.98 -20.27
C HIS A 22 -32.97 10.70 -20.55
N ARG A 23 -32.36 10.49 -21.72
CA ARG A 23 -31.09 11.15 -22.08
C ARG A 23 -31.22 12.65 -22.31
N ASP A 24 -32.30 13.10 -22.97
CA ASP A 24 -32.44 14.51 -23.36
C ASP A 24 -33.08 15.40 -22.26
N VAL A 25 -33.60 14.82 -21.16
CA VAL A 25 -34.25 15.56 -20.05
C VAL A 25 -33.47 15.47 -18.73
N LEU A 26 -32.60 14.47 -18.55
CA LEU A 26 -31.85 14.27 -17.30
C LEU A 26 -30.34 14.54 -17.41
N GLY A 27 -29.82 14.89 -18.58
CA GLY A 27 -28.36 14.93 -18.79
C GLY A 27 -27.76 13.52 -18.76
N GLU A 28 -26.54 13.37 -19.28
CA GLU A 28 -25.78 12.13 -19.10
C GLU A 28 -25.21 12.15 -17.67
N GLY A 29 -26.04 11.87 -16.67
CA GLY A 29 -25.64 11.87 -15.28
C GLY A 29 -26.60 11.02 -14.47
N GLY A 30 -26.07 10.31 -13.47
CA GLY A 30 -26.73 9.29 -12.68
C GLY A 30 -27.98 9.73 -11.90
N ALA A 31 -28.44 8.89 -10.99
CA ALA A 31 -29.57 9.24 -10.13
C ALA A 31 -29.31 10.56 -9.38
N PRO A 32 -30.34 11.35 -9.02
CA PRO A 32 -30.13 12.62 -8.32
C PRO A 32 -29.31 12.42 -7.04
N GLY A 33 -28.08 12.94 -7.04
CA GLY A 33 -27.10 12.81 -5.95
C GLY A 33 -25.82 12.06 -6.31
N GLU A 34 -25.71 11.43 -7.48
CA GLU A 34 -24.43 10.88 -7.98
C GLU A 34 -23.60 11.99 -8.67
N PRO A 35 -22.27 12.02 -8.49
CA PRO A 35 -21.39 12.93 -9.22
C PRO A 35 -21.53 12.74 -10.72
N ASP A 36 -21.62 13.84 -11.47
CA ASP A 36 -21.56 13.84 -12.92
C ASP A 36 -20.09 13.99 -13.35
N PHE A 37 -19.46 12.86 -13.67
CA PHE A 37 -18.04 12.80 -14.05
C PHE A 37 -17.75 13.42 -15.42
N ASP A 38 -18.79 13.72 -16.21
CA ASP A 38 -18.69 14.42 -17.49
C ASP A 38 -19.09 15.90 -17.37
N ALA A 39 -19.40 16.39 -16.16
CA ALA A 39 -19.77 17.78 -15.94
C ALA A 39 -18.58 18.71 -16.22
N PRO A 40 -18.81 19.87 -16.87
CA PRO A 40 -17.80 20.91 -16.99
C PRO A 40 -17.50 21.55 -15.63
N THR A 41 -16.34 22.19 -15.52
CA THR A 41 -15.98 23.03 -14.38
C THR A 41 -17.09 24.06 -14.08
N ASP A 42 -17.56 24.09 -12.83
CA ASP A 42 -18.62 24.97 -12.34
C ASP A 42 -18.35 25.40 -10.89
N VAL A 43 -18.68 26.65 -10.56
CA VAL A 43 -18.41 27.21 -9.24
C VAL A 43 -19.56 28.08 -8.77
N GLU A 44 -20.04 27.80 -7.55
CA GLU A 44 -20.97 28.66 -6.84
C GLU A 44 -20.20 29.36 -5.71
N TYR A 45 -20.07 30.68 -5.78
CA TYR A 45 -19.47 31.49 -4.73
C TYR A 45 -20.49 31.80 -3.62
N THR A 46 -20.00 32.02 -2.40
CA THR A 46 -20.88 32.44 -1.30
C THR A 46 -21.46 33.84 -1.56
N SER A 47 -22.57 34.17 -0.89
CA SER A 47 -23.20 35.49 -1.02
C SER A 47 -22.35 36.66 -0.50
N ASP A 48 -21.29 36.35 0.27
CA ASP A 48 -20.40 37.33 0.88
C ASP A 48 -19.22 37.68 -0.05
N VAL A 49 -19.04 36.92 -1.15
CA VAL A 49 -18.12 37.29 -2.23
C VAL A 49 -18.73 38.44 -3.03
N VAL A 50 -18.15 39.62 -2.86
CA VAL A 50 -18.46 40.78 -3.72
C VAL A 50 -17.59 40.63 -4.96
N ASP A 51 -18.21 40.22 -6.07
CA ASP A 51 -17.53 40.01 -7.35
C ASP A 51 -16.88 41.31 -7.85
N ALA A 52 -15.64 41.49 -7.43
CA ALA A 52 -14.71 42.45 -7.95
C ALA A 52 -13.65 41.65 -8.71
N SER A 53 -14.05 40.94 -9.77
CA SER A 53 -13.12 40.50 -10.82
C SER A 53 -12.50 41.77 -11.44
N VAL A 54 -11.48 42.32 -10.80
CA VAL A 54 -10.89 43.58 -11.23
C VAL A 54 -9.84 43.23 -12.26
N SER A 55 -10.07 43.64 -13.50
CA SER A 55 -9.20 43.30 -14.63
C SER A 55 -7.78 43.88 -14.54
N GLU A 56 -7.54 44.78 -13.59
CA GLU A 56 -6.23 45.35 -13.24
C GLU A 56 -6.08 45.30 -11.72
N VAL A 57 -5.59 44.14 -11.24
CA VAL A 57 -5.12 43.94 -9.87
C VAL A 57 -3.61 43.97 -9.89
N ASP A 58 -3.01 44.97 -9.23
CA ASP A 58 -1.58 44.94 -8.89
C ASP A 58 -1.46 44.29 -7.50
N VAL A 59 -1.12 43.00 -7.50
CA VAL A 59 -0.79 42.26 -6.27
C VAL A 59 0.61 42.71 -5.87
N ARG A 60 0.81 43.11 -4.62
CA ARG A 60 2.18 43.32 -4.11
C ARG A 60 2.82 41.98 -3.76
N ASP A 61 4.15 41.93 -3.68
CA ASP A 61 4.96 40.75 -3.30
C ASP A 61 4.45 39.94 -2.08
N ASP A 62 3.58 40.50 -1.24
CA ASP A 62 2.99 39.85 -0.07
C ASP A 62 1.73 39.01 -0.37
N GLY A 63 1.18 39.06 -1.59
CA GLY A 63 -0.03 38.32 -1.99
C GLY A 63 -1.33 38.80 -1.33
N MET A 64 -1.24 39.78 -0.41
CA MET A 64 -2.30 40.16 0.54
C MET A 64 -2.69 41.62 0.41
N THR A 65 -1.87 42.40 -0.29
CA THR A 65 -2.17 43.76 -0.70
C THR A 65 -2.52 43.81 -2.17
N VAL A 66 -3.75 44.23 -2.48
CA VAL A 66 -4.26 44.35 -3.84
C VAL A 66 -4.59 45.80 -4.15
N ALA A 67 -4.03 46.34 -5.24
CA ALA A 67 -4.41 47.65 -5.75
C ALA A 67 -5.40 47.51 -6.92
N LEU A 68 -6.55 48.17 -6.78
CA LEU A 68 -7.64 48.21 -7.74
C LEU A 68 -7.60 49.56 -8.48
N GLU A 69 -7.29 49.53 -9.78
CA GLU A 69 -7.30 50.71 -10.63
C GLU A 69 -8.63 50.85 -11.39
N GLY A 70 -9.32 51.99 -11.23
CA GLY A 70 -10.62 52.24 -11.83
C GLY A 70 -11.64 52.75 -10.82
N SER A 71 -12.63 53.53 -11.28
CA SER A 71 -13.54 54.32 -10.42
C SER A 71 -14.05 53.58 -9.18
N GLU A 72 -13.63 54.04 -8.00
CA GLU A 72 -14.09 53.66 -6.65
C GLU A 72 -14.84 52.31 -6.63
N ALA A 73 -14.10 51.20 -6.73
CA ALA A 73 -14.66 49.90 -6.38
C ALA A 73 -15.26 50.03 -4.97
N ASP A 74 -16.56 49.76 -4.82
CA ASP A 74 -17.35 49.91 -3.59
C ASP A 74 -16.98 48.81 -2.56
N VAL A 75 -15.70 48.49 -2.42
CA VAL A 75 -15.16 47.44 -1.55
C VAL A 75 -15.10 47.94 -0.11
N GLN A 76 -15.57 47.12 0.82
CA GLN A 76 -15.66 47.40 2.24
C GLN A 76 -14.89 46.36 3.06
N VAL A 77 -14.54 46.75 4.29
CA VAL A 77 -13.98 45.80 5.27
C VAL A 77 -14.97 44.67 5.50
N GLY A 78 -14.50 43.44 5.34
CA GLY A 78 -15.30 42.21 5.40
C GLY A 78 -15.66 41.61 4.04
N ASP A 79 -15.53 42.37 2.95
CA ASP A 79 -15.73 41.83 1.60
C ASP A 79 -14.62 40.83 1.26
N ILE A 80 -14.92 39.88 0.38
CA ILE A 80 -13.93 38.97 -0.21
C ILE A 80 -13.70 39.38 -1.66
N VAL A 81 -12.44 39.69 -2.00
CA VAL A 81 -12.00 40.04 -3.34
C VAL A 81 -11.31 38.83 -3.97
N MET A 82 -11.87 38.34 -5.08
CA MET A 82 -11.24 37.29 -5.88
C MET A 82 -10.10 37.89 -6.72
N ILE A 83 -8.98 37.17 -6.77
CA ILE A 83 -7.81 37.52 -7.55
C ILE A 83 -7.65 36.46 -8.64
N ASP A 84 -7.80 36.88 -9.90
CA ASP A 84 -7.54 36.00 -11.04
C ASP A 84 -6.06 35.57 -11.05
N PRO A 85 -5.74 34.40 -11.64
CA PRO A 85 -4.37 33.98 -11.89
C PRO A 85 -3.46 35.07 -12.48
N THR A 86 -2.29 35.26 -11.87
CA THR A 86 -1.22 36.16 -12.32
C THR A 86 0.13 35.45 -12.33
N GLU A 87 1.19 36.13 -12.79
CA GLU A 87 2.55 35.58 -12.72
C GLU A 87 3.03 35.38 -11.26
N GLU A 88 2.56 36.21 -10.32
CA GLU A 88 2.93 36.14 -8.90
C GLU A 88 2.04 35.18 -8.10
N LEU A 89 0.77 35.07 -8.48
CA LEU A 89 -0.22 34.16 -7.92
C LEU A 89 -0.74 33.26 -9.04
N PRO A 90 -0.01 32.19 -9.40
CA PRO A 90 -0.33 31.41 -10.60
C PRO A 90 -1.70 30.73 -10.54
N PHE A 91 -2.24 30.47 -9.35
CA PHE A 91 -3.59 29.89 -9.19
C PHE A 91 -4.66 30.96 -8.96
N GLY A 92 -4.28 32.23 -8.92
CA GLY A 92 -5.09 33.28 -8.32
C GLY A 92 -5.19 33.07 -6.81
N SER A 93 -6.06 33.84 -6.17
CA SER A 93 -6.33 33.73 -4.74
C SER A 93 -7.62 34.46 -4.36
N ALA A 94 -7.86 34.60 -3.06
CA ALA A 94 -8.90 35.44 -2.50
C ALA A 94 -8.33 36.22 -1.31
N VAL A 95 -8.79 37.46 -1.14
CA VAL A 95 -8.43 38.30 0.01
C VAL A 95 -9.69 38.75 0.73
N LYS A 96 -9.75 38.40 2.02
CA LYS A 96 -10.74 38.95 2.95
C LYS A 96 -10.26 40.29 3.45
N VAL A 97 -10.98 41.34 3.08
CA VAL A 97 -10.57 42.73 3.28
C VAL A 97 -10.61 43.10 4.76
N GLU A 98 -9.47 43.50 5.32
CA GLU A 98 -9.37 44.03 6.68
C GLU A 98 -9.19 45.56 6.69
N GLU A 99 -8.56 46.12 5.65
CA GLU A 99 -8.33 47.55 5.48
C GLU A 99 -8.56 48.00 4.03
N VAL A 100 -9.18 49.17 3.86
CA VAL A 100 -9.39 49.82 2.56
C VAL A 100 -8.83 51.23 2.63
N SER A 101 -7.97 51.58 1.67
CA SER A 101 -7.45 52.94 1.51
C SER A 101 -7.58 53.40 0.06
N SER A 102 -7.92 54.66 -0.15
CA SER A 102 -8.03 55.24 -1.50
C SER A 102 -7.12 56.45 -1.60
N SER A 103 -6.21 56.42 -2.57
CA SER A 103 -5.27 57.52 -2.84
C SER A 103 -5.04 57.66 -4.33
N GLY A 104 -5.15 58.88 -4.86
CA GLY A 104 -4.79 59.15 -6.25
C GLY A 104 -5.68 58.49 -7.32
N GLY A 105 -6.86 57.98 -6.96
CA GLY A 105 -7.75 57.25 -7.88
C GLY A 105 -7.52 55.73 -7.91
N VAL A 106 -6.66 55.23 -7.02
CA VAL A 106 -6.42 53.80 -6.79
C VAL A 106 -7.00 53.44 -5.42
N THR A 107 -7.74 52.33 -5.35
CA THR A 107 -8.20 51.73 -4.10
C THR A 107 -7.27 50.58 -3.75
N THR A 108 -6.56 50.67 -2.64
CA THR A 108 -5.75 49.58 -2.10
C THR A 108 -6.54 48.86 -1.02
N VAL A 109 -6.63 47.55 -1.13
CA VAL A 109 -7.20 46.66 -0.12
C VAL A 109 -6.07 45.82 0.48
N GLU A 110 -6.07 45.71 1.80
CA GLU A 110 -5.16 44.86 2.57
C GLU A 110 -6.01 43.90 3.39
N GLY A 111 -5.57 42.64 3.50
CA GLY A 111 -6.38 41.62 4.15
C GLY A 111 -5.64 40.34 4.46
N VAL A 112 -6.43 39.28 4.64
CA VAL A 112 -5.94 37.92 4.92
C VAL A 112 -6.53 36.92 3.92
N VAL A 113 -5.89 35.77 3.76
CA VAL A 113 -6.45 34.64 3.02
C VAL A 113 -7.72 34.17 3.76
N PRO A 114 -8.90 34.18 3.12
CA PRO A 114 -10.14 33.67 3.72
C PRO A 114 -10.10 32.16 3.90
N GLU A 115 -10.94 31.63 4.78
CA GLU A 115 -11.24 30.20 4.78
C GLU A 115 -11.98 29.83 3.48
N PRO A 116 -11.74 28.67 2.84
CA PRO A 116 -12.40 28.34 1.58
C PRO A 116 -13.93 28.34 1.65
N ALA A 117 -14.50 27.97 2.80
CA ALA A 117 -15.93 28.00 3.02
C ALA A 117 -16.52 29.42 3.11
N GLU A 118 -15.69 30.46 3.23
CA GLU A 118 -16.10 31.85 3.08
C GLU A 118 -16.12 32.27 1.60
N VAL A 119 -15.36 31.59 0.74
CA VAL A 119 -15.23 31.91 -0.68
C VAL A 119 -16.21 31.12 -1.54
N TYR A 120 -16.19 29.79 -1.42
CA TYR A 120 -16.96 28.89 -2.26
C TYR A 120 -18.14 28.31 -1.46
N ASP A 121 -19.29 28.12 -2.11
CA ASP A 121 -20.43 27.35 -1.60
C ASP A 121 -20.40 25.91 -2.16
N SER A 122 -20.15 25.78 -3.47
CA SER A 122 -19.87 24.50 -4.14
C SER A 122 -18.88 24.66 -5.28
N VAL A 123 -18.11 23.61 -5.54
CA VAL A 123 -17.08 23.59 -6.59
C VAL A 123 -17.13 22.26 -7.34
N ILE A 124 -17.12 22.33 -8.67
CA ILE A 124 -16.86 21.20 -9.57
C ILE A 124 -15.68 21.62 -10.45
N ILE A 125 -14.57 20.89 -10.38
CA ILE A 125 -13.42 21.04 -11.28
C ILE A 125 -13.28 19.73 -12.02
N ASN A 126 -13.15 19.81 -13.34
CA ASN A 126 -12.92 18.66 -14.21
C ASN A 126 -12.01 19.11 -15.34
N GLU A 127 -10.71 19.02 -15.11
CA GLU A 127 -9.71 19.61 -16.00
C GLU A 127 -8.64 18.59 -16.37
N GLU A 128 -8.31 18.56 -17.66
CA GLU A 128 -7.23 17.76 -18.23
C GLU A 128 -6.09 18.69 -18.64
N TYR A 129 -4.86 18.27 -18.35
CA TYR A 129 -3.63 18.97 -18.67
C TYR A 129 -2.74 18.06 -19.50
N ASP A 130 -2.05 18.65 -20.48
CA ASP A 130 -1.05 17.95 -21.25
C ASP A 130 0.35 18.54 -21.04
N LYS A 131 1.32 17.99 -21.78
CA LYS A 131 2.70 18.46 -21.77
C LYS A 131 2.84 19.92 -22.20
N GLU A 132 2.04 20.43 -23.13
CA GLU A 132 2.10 21.83 -23.56
C GLU A 132 1.69 22.78 -22.42
N ASP A 133 0.66 22.41 -21.66
CA ASP A 133 0.24 23.16 -20.48
C ASP A 133 1.33 23.18 -19.39
N LEU A 134 1.99 22.04 -19.16
CA LEU A 134 3.12 21.94 -18.23
C LEU A 134 4.30 22.83 -18.63
N LEU A 135 4.62 22.89 -19.91
CA LEU A 135 5.67 23.75 -20.44
C LEU A 135 5.27 25.23 -20.40
N ALA A 136 3.99 25.54 -20.63
CA ALA A 136 3.46 26.90 -20.58
C ALA A 136 3.38 27.46 -19.14
N GLY A 137 3.08 26.63 -18.15
CA GLY A 137 3.13 26.98 -16.73
C GLY A 137 4.54 27.30 -16.21
N GLY A 138 5.58 26.83 -16.93
CA GLY A 138 7.00 26.98 -16.61
C GLY A 138 7.63 28.36 -16.87
N ALA A 139 6.88 29.46 -16.73
CA ALA A 139 7.42 30.80 -16.92
C ALA A 139 8.14 31.31 -15.64
N SER A 140 9.48 31.26 -15.67
CA SER A 140 10.40 32.22 -15.02
C SER A 140 10.35 32.37 -13.49
N LEU A 141 10.76 31.34 -12.73
CA LEU A 141 11.23 31.56 -11.35
C LEU A 141 12.55 30.80 -11.06
N GLN A 142 13.64 31.55 -11.20
CA GLN A 142 15.04 31.27 -10.82
C GLN A 142 15.73 30.02 -11.41
N SER A 143 16.63 30.29 -12.37
CA SER A 143 17.77 29.49 -12.86
C SER A 143 17.55 28.20 -13.63
N ILE A 144 16.33 27.66 -13.70
CA ILE A 144 16.05 26.43 -14.46
C ILE A 144 14.90 26.68 -15.43
N GLU A 145 15.18 26.64 -16.74
CA GLU A 145 14.16 26.68 -17.79
C GLU A 145 13.71 25.25 -18.10
N LEU A 146 12.40 24.99 -18.03
CA LEU A 146 11.78 23.84 -18.67
C LEU A 146 11.79 24.08 -20.17
N THR A 147 12.47 23.21 -20.91
CA THR A 147 12.47 23.22 -22.37
C THR A 147 12.03 21.87 -22.89
N ASP A 148 11.72 21.77 -24.18
CA ASP A 148 11.55 20.48 -24.86
C ASP A 148 12.77 19.55 -24.70
N GLU A 149 13.95 20.11 -24.42
CA GLU A 149 15.20 19.38 -24.20
C GLU A 149 15.33 18.85 -22.75
N GLY A 150 14.46 19.30 -21.83
CA GLY A 150 14.45 18.94 -20.42
C GLY A 150 14.82 20.10 -19.49
N ILE A 151 14.87 19.76 -18.20
CA ILE A 151 15.23 20.58 -17.04
C ILE A 151 16.71 20.36 -16.78
N SER A 152 17.55 21.40 -16.89
CA SER A 152 18.95 21.32 -16.45
C SER A 152 19.04 21.51 -14.94
N ILE A 153 19.68 20.58 -14.25
CA ILE A 153 19.88 20.61 -12.80
C ILE A 153 21.33 20.97 -12.52
N ASP A 154 21.56 22.05 -11.77
CA ASP A 154 22.88 22.51 -11.31
C ASP A 154 22.75 23.13 -9.92
N GLU A 155 22.59 22.27 -8.91
CA GLU A 155 22.33 22.65 -7.52
C GLU A 155 23.59 22.52 -6.65
N ASP A 156 23.99 23.62 -5.99
CA ASP A 156 25.10 23.64 -5.03
C ASP A 156 24.55 23.48 -3.59
N LEU A 157 24.80 22.32 -2.98
CA LEU A 157 24.40 22.01 -1.61
C LEU A 157 25.41 22.55 -0.58
N GLY A 158 26.35 23.41 -1.00
CA GLY A 158 27.37 24.03 -0.17
C GLY A 158 28.42 23.03 0.30
N VAL A 159 28.60 22.91 1.63
CA VAL A 159 29.61 22.00 2.20
C VAL A 159 29.26 20.52 2.01
N TYR A 160 28.02 20.21 1.64
CA TYR A 160 27.53 18.84 1.55
C TYR A 160 27.78 18.23 0.17
N GLY A 161 27.84 19.04 -0.89
CA GLY A 161 28.06 18.51 -2.24
C GLY A 161 27.44 19.35 -3.34
N LYS A 162 27.39 18.75 -4.52
CA LYS A 162 26.76 19.33 -5.71
C LYS A 162 25.89 18.28 -6.39
N VAL A 163 24.76 18.70 -6.95
CA VAL A 163 23.92 17.89 -7.83
C VAL A 163 23.91 18.54 -9.21
N THR A 164 24.24 17.77 -10.23
CA THR A 164 24.19 18.21 -11.62
C THR A 164 23.45 17.17 -12.46
N GLY A 165 22.82 17.56 -13.55
CA GLY A 165 22.18 16.60 -14.44
C GLY A 165 21.09 17.21 -15.28
N SER A 166 20.20 16.37 -15.78
CA SER A 166 18.99 16.76 -16.48
C SER A 166 17.82 15.86 -16.14
N LEU A 167 16.63 16.45 -16.08
CA LEU A 167 15.36 15.74 -16.02
C LEU A 167 14.56 16.08 -17.29
N THR A 168 14.36 15.12 -18.18
CA THR A 168 13.55 15.30 -19.38
C THR A 168 12.16 14.73 -19.15
N ILE A 169 11.14 15.53 -19.43
CA ILE A 169 9.74 15.09 -19.42
C ILE A 169 9.41 14.71 -20.86
N ASN A 170 9.32 13.42 -21.14
CA ASN A 170 9.01 12.89 -22.46
C ASN A 170 7.55 13.09 -22.79
N ASP A 171 6.68 12.75 -21.84
CA ASP A 171 5.23 12.85 -21.93
C ASP A 171 4.62 13.20 -20.57
N PHE A 172 3.46 13.86 -20.59
CA PHE A 172 2.72 14.24 -19.40
C PHE A 172 1.24 14.38 -19.71
N GLU A 173 0.42 13.69 -18.93
CA GLU A 173 -1.03 13.84 -18.87
C GLU A 173 -1.42 13.97 -17.39
N GLY A 174 -2.19 15.00 -17.06
CA GLY A 174 -2.73 15.21 -15.72
C GLY A 174 -4.22 15.41 -15.80
N HIS A 175 -4.96 14.84 -14.86
CA HIS A 175 -6.39 15.06 -14.73
C HIS A 175 -6.73 15.30 -13.27
N ALA A 176 -7.51 16.35 -13.02
CA ALA A 176 -8.01 16.66 -11.70
C ALA A 176 -9.53 16.80 -11.74
N PHE A 177 -10.18 15.93 -10.97
CA PHE A 177 -11.60 16.01 -10.72
C PHE A 177 -11.85 16.29 -9.24
N VAL A 178 -12.54 17.39 -8.97
CA VAL A 178 -12.91 17.80 -7.60
C VAL A 178 -14.39 18.10 -7.60
N PHE A 179 -15.13 17.43 -6.74
CA PHE A 179 -16.54 17.73 -6.49
C PHE A 179 -16.74 18.01 -5.01
N VAL A 180 -17.13 19.25 -4.72
CA VAL A 180 -17.53 19.68 -3.38
C VAL A 180 -18.96 20.18 -3.42
N PRO A 181 -19.91 19.42 -2.86
CA PRO A 181 -21.31 19.83 -2.83
C PRO A 181 -21.54 20.98 -1.83
N PRO A 182 -22.68 21.69 -1.94
CA PRO A 182 -23.03 22.79 -1.05
C PRO A 182 -22.92 22.44 0.44
N GLY A 183 -22.22 23.28 1.19
CA GLY A 183 -22.11 23.19 2.66
C GLY A 183 -21.08 22.18 3.20
N LEU A 184 -20.21 21.60 2.36
CA LEU A 184 -19.17 20.64 2.79
C LEU A 184 -17.73 21.16 2.73
N LEU A 185 -17.46 22.26 2.02
CA LEU A 185 -16.14 22.90 1.89
C LEU A 185 -15.40 23.16 3.20
N ALA A 186 -16.12 23.38 4.30
CA ALA A 186 -15.50 23.69 5.58
C ALA A 186 -14.70 22.53 6.20
N LYS A 187 -14.87 21.28 5.72
CA LYS A 187 -14.15 20.10 6.26
C LYS A 187 -13.99 18.89 5.33
N TYR A 188 -14.79 18.75 4.29
CA TYR A 188 -14.84 17.50 3.52
C TYR A 188 -15.06 17.77 2.03
N PHE A 189 -14.23 17.15 1.20
CA PHE A 189 -14.53 17.05 -0.23
C PHE A 189 -15.59 15.98 -0.43
N GLY A 190 -16.55 16.22 -1.34
CA GLY A 190 -17.54 15.20 -1.70
C GLY A 190 -16.88 14.03 -2.42
N TYR A 191 -16.04 14.38 -3.40
CA TYR A 191 -15.24 13.47 -4.20
C TYR A 191 -13.99 14.22 -4.68
N VAL A 192 -12.82 13.60 -4.58
CA VAL A 192 -11.56 14.07 -5.20
C VAL A 192 -10.94 12.89 -5.92
N ASP A 193 -10.53 13.11 -7.15
CA ASP A 193 -9.75 12.18 -7.95
C ASP A 193 -8.66 12.96 -8.69
N VAL A 194 -7.42 12.53 -8.49
CA VAL A 194 -6.27 13.11 -9.18
C VAL A 194 -5.53 11.99 -9.86
N ASP A 195 -5.51 12.10 -11.18
CA ASP A 195 -4.86 11.21 -12.12
C ASP A 195 -3.63 11.90 -12.69
N PHE A 196 -2.51 11.21 -12.69
CA PHE A 196 -1.30 11.74 -13.28
C PHE A 196 -0.51 10.63 -13.96
N GLU A 197 -0.21 10.85 -15.23
CA GLU A 197 0.70 10.05 -16.03
C GLU A 197 1.90 10.86 -16.49
N ALA A 198 3.11 10.35 -16.24
CA ALA A 198 4.33 10.95 -16.78
C ALA A 198 5.33 9.91 -17.26
N ASP A 199 5.93 10.22 -18.41
CA ASP A 199 7.11 9.55 -18.94
C ASP A 199 8.32 10.47 -18.70
N LEU A 200 9.19 10.09 -17.79
CA LEU A 200 10.34 10.88 -17.35
C LEU A 200 11.65 10.15 -17.69
N THR A 201 12.58 10.83 -18.37
CA THR A 201 13.98 10.41 -18.43
C THR A 201 14.79 11.25 -17.45
N VAL A 202 15.41 10.60 -16.48
CA VAL A 202 16.21 11.27 -15.46
C VAL A 202 17.67 10.91 -15.65
N ASP A 203 18.58 11.89 -15.73
CA ASP A 203 20.03 11.70 -15.74
C ASP A 203 20.65 12.62 -14.69
N LEU A 204 21.05 12.06 -13.56
CA LEU A 204 21.56 12.84 -12.43
C LEU A 204 22.95 12.37 -12.03
N ASP A 205 23.89 13.30 -11.91
CA ASP A 205 25.22 13.13 -11.34
C ASP A 205 25.30 13.94 -10.03
N PHE A 206 25.41 13.23 -8.92
CA PHE A 206 25.56 13.83 -7.60
C PHE A 206 26.97 13.60 -7.07
N SER A 207 27.52 14.56 -6.33
CA SER A 207 28.74 14.39 -5.55
C SER A 207 28.48 14.87 -4.14
N ILE A 208 28.10 13.96 -3.25
CA ILE A 208 27.67 14.27 -1.88
C ILE A 208 28.67 13.69 -0.88
N SER A 209 29.26 14.55 -0.07
CA SER A 209 30.32 14.21 0.88
C SER A 209 29.80 13.75 2.25
N ALA A 210 28.64 14.27 2.70
CA ALA A 210 27.91 13.84 3.89
C ALA A 210 26.48 14.41 3.88
N LEU A 211 25.46 13.58 4.13
CA LEU A 211 24.06 14.03 4.21
C LEU A 211 23.63 14.25 5.68
N PRO A 212 23.20 15.45 6.07
CA PRO A 212 22.43 15.61 7.30
C PRO A 212 21.00 15.06 7.11
N SER A 213 20.35 14.68 8.22
CA SER A 213 19.05 14.01 8.21
C SER A 213 17.92 14.80 7.52
N ASN A 214 18.05 16.12 7.41
CA ASN A 214 17.08 17.01 6.76
C ASN A 214 17.32 17.18 5.24
N LEU A 215 18.42 16.67 4.70
CA LEU A 215 18.75 16.73 3.25
C LEU A 215 18.41 15.43 2.52
N LYS A 216 17.65 14.52 3.15
CA LYS A 216 17.21 13.26 2.53
C LYS A 216 16.22 13.45 1.38
N LYS A 217 15.58 14.61 1.29
CA LYS A 217 14.67 15.00 0.22
C LYS A 217 15.07 16.39 -0.27
N ILE A 218 15.52 16.48 -1.52
CA ILE A 218 16.01 17.70 -2.16
C ILE A 218 15.02 18.07 -3.25
N ARG A 219 14.45 19.28 -3.22
CA ARG A 219 13.58 19.76 -4.30
C ARG A 219 14.43 20.05 -5.54
N LEU A 220 14.01 19.54 -6.70
CA LEU A 220 14.68 19.75 -7.98
C LEU A 220 13.96 20.87 -8.74
N GLY A 221 14.54 22.07 -8.70
CA GLY A 221 13.96 23.26 -9.31
C GLY A 221 12.76 23.84 -8.56
N SER A 222 12.14 24.85 -9.17
CA SER A 222 10.95 25.52 -8.66
C SER A 222 9.70 24.67 -8.95
N PRO A 223 8.68 24.68 -8.07
CA PRO A 223 7.36 24.11 -8.39
C PRO A 223 6.81 24.66 -9.70
N ILE A 224 6.20 23.80 -10.49
CA ILE A 224 5.59 24.15 -11.77
C ILE A 224 4.09 24.27 -11.55
N PRO A 225 3.53 25.50 -11.55
CA PRO A 225 2.10 25.65 -11.49
C PRO A 225 1.47 25.26 -12.82
N LEU A 226 0.36 24.54 -12.75
CA LEU A 226 -0.60 24.33 -13.84
C LEU A 226 -1.82 25.20 -13.54
N PRO A 227 -1.81 26.47 -13.99
CA PRO A 227 -2.66 27.53 -13.45
C PRO A 227 -4.12 27.50 -13.92
N TYR A 228 -4.49 26.57 -14.79
CA TYR A 228 -5.76 26.65 -15.51
C TYR A 228 -6.79 25.64 -14.99
N CYS A 229 -7.23 25.78 -13.74
CA CYS A 229 -8.43 25.06 -13.26
C CYS A 229 -9.74 25.79 -13.59
N GLY A 230 -9.68 26.96 -14.25
CA GLY A 230 -10.85 27.81 -14.52
C GLY A 230 -11.48 28.49 -13.28
N VAL A 231 -11.01 28.16 -12.07
CA VAL A 231 -11.52 28.65 -10.78
C VAL A 231 -10.38 29.33 -10.01
N PRO A 232 -10.41 30.65 -9.78
CA PRO A 232 -9.40 31.34 -8.99
C PRO A 232 -9.26 30.72 -7.59
N GLY A 233 -8.03 30.56 -7.14
CA GLY A 233 -7.65 29.88 -5.90
C GLY A 233 -7.42 28.37 -6.03
N TRP A 234 -7.75 27.75 -7.17
CA TRP A 234 -7.51 26.32 -7.40
C TRP A 234 -6.45 26.09 -8.47
N GLY A 235 -5.65 25.04 -8.30
CA GLY A 235 -4.62 24.68 -9.26
C GLY A 235 -3.91 23.38 -8.95
N LEU A 236 -3.10 22.91 -9.91
CA LEU A 236 -2.17 21.81 -9.69
C LEU A 236 -0.74 22.33 -9.64
N ASN A 237 0.06 21.79 -8.72
CA ASN A 237 1.48 22.05 -8.59
C ASN A 237 2.25 20.77 -8.86
N VAL A 238 3.14 20.80 -9.86
CA VAL A 238 4.06 19.68 -10.12
C VAL A 238 5.41 19.98 -9.49
N VAL A 239 5.89 19.08 -8.64
CA VAL A 239 7.15 19.22 -7.92
C VAL A 239 7.98 17.95 -8.07
N PHE A 240 9.23 18.13 -8.50
CA PHE A 240 10.21 17.07 -8.55
C PHE A 240 11.12 17.11 -7.32
N TYR A 241 11.42 15.95 -6.77
CA TYR A 241 12.40 15.80 -5.71
C TYR A 241 13.43 14.74 -6.07
N LEU A 242 14.57 14.82 -5.41
CA LEU A 242 15.54 13.75 -5.27
C LEU A 242 15.50 13.26 -3.83
N ASN A 243 15.22 11.98 -3.65
CA ASN A 243 15.25 11.32 -2.36
C ASN A 243 16.55 10.51 -2.24
N THR A 244 17.21 10.56 -1.08
CA THR A 244 18.46 9.85 -0.84
C THR A 244 18.70 9.57 0.64
N ASP A 245 19.15 8.35 0.95
CA ASP A 245 19.63 7.93 2.27
C ASP A 245 21.16 7.80 2.33
N VAL A 246 21.86 8.04 1.22
CA VAL A 246 23.28 7.69 1.03
C VAL A 246 24.14 8.91 0.70
N SER A 247 25.32 9.01 1.33
CA SER A 247 26.38 9.94 0.92
C SER A 247 27.25 9.30 -0.16
N GLY A 248 27.39 9.92 -1.33
CA GLY A 248 28.28 9.38 -2.38
C GLY A 248 28.18 10.09 -3.72
N HIS A 249 28.85 9.48 -4.71
CA HIS A 249 28.72 9.82 -6.13
C HIS A 249 27.84 8.78 -6.81
N ILE A 250 26.73 9.23 -7.42
CA ILE A 250 25.73 8.33 -8.00
C ILE A 250 25.34 8.88 -9.36
N ILE A 251 25.17 7.97 -10.32
CA ILE A 251 24.54 8.28 -11.61
C ILE A 251 23.31 7.40 -11.74
N VAL A 252 22.15 8.02 -11.94
CA VAL A 252 20.89 7.33 -12.20
C VAL A 252 20.38 7.78 -13.56
N THR A 253 20.28 6.82 -14.50
CA THR A 253 19.58 7.00 -15.78
C THR A 253 18.38 6.07 -15.84
N THR A 254 17.17 6.60 -15.90
CA THR A 254 15.93 5.81 -15.92
C THR A 254 14.83 6.45 -16.76
N ASP A 255 14.08 5.63 -17.48
CA ASP A 255 12.78 6.00 -18.06
C ASP A 255 11.68 5.50 -17.14
N ILE A 256 10.88 6.42 -16.61
CA ILE A 256 9.80 6.11 -15.68
C ILE A 256 8.48 6.45 -16.36
N GLN A 257 7.64 5.44 -16.54
CA GLN A 257 6.22 5.64 -16.86
C GLN A 257 5.43 5.37 -15.60
N MET A 258 4.86 6.41 -15.01
CA MET A 258 4.00 6.30 -13.83
C MET A 258 2.61 6.76 -14.20
N SER A 259 1.59 6.00 -13.82
CA SER A 259 0.18 6.38 -13.82
C SER A 259 -0.32 6.11 -12.42
N THR A 260 -0.68 7.16 -11.68
CA THR A 260 -1.26 7.03 -10.35
C THR A 260 -2.55 7.82 -10.30
N SER A 261 -3.60 7.13 -9.88
CA SER A 261 -4.90 7.67 -9.59
C SER A 261 -5.15 7.51 -8.11
N ALA A 262 -5.79 8.48 -7.49
CA ALA A 262 -6.21 8.33 -6.12
C ALA A 262 -7.55 9.02 -5.92
N HIS A 263 -8.52 8.24 -5.45
CA HIS A 263 -9.86 8.72 -5.21
C HIS A 263 -10.22 8.64 -3.73
N ARG A 264 -11.03 9.60 -3.29
CA ARG A 264 -11.62 9.57 -1.95
C ARG A 264 -12.99 10.22 -1.93
N ASP A 265 -13.95 9.49 -1.40
CA ASP A 265 -15.29 9.98 -1.09
C ASP A 265 -15.38 10.63 0.29
N LEU A 266 -16.43 11.40 0.54
CA LEU A 266 -16.73 12.17 1.76
C LEU A 266 -16.24 11.60 3.10
N ILE A 267 -16.37 10.28 3.30
CA ILE A 267 -15.94 9.54 4.50
C ILE A 267 -15.22 8.22 4.16
N GLY A 268 -14.85 8.03 2.89
CA GLY A 268 -14.16 6.83 2.41
C GLY A 268 -12.69 6.83 2.78
N ASP A 269 -12.10 5.63 2.78
CA ASP A 269 -10.66 5.48 2.73
C ASP A 269 -10.15 5.97 1.37
N ILE A 270 -8.89 6.42 1.33
CA ILE A 270 -8.23 6.73 0.06
C ILE A 270 -8.02 5.41 -0.66
N ASP A 271 -8.54 5.28 -1.87
CA ASP A 271 -8.20 4.17 -2.75
C ASP A 271 -7.27 4.68 -3.84
N GLN A 272 -6.11 4.04 -3.93
CA GLN A 272 -5.03 4.40 -4.82
C GLN A 272 -4.83 3.29 -5.83
N THR A 273 -4.96 3.63 -7.12
CA THR A 273 -4.55 2.75 -8.19
C THR A 273 -3.22 3.24 -8.76
N THR A 274 -2.25 2.36 -8.82
CA THR A 274 -0.97 2.68 -9.44
C THR A 274 -0.64 1.66 -10.51
N LYS A 275 -0.23 2.16 -11.67
CA LYS A 275 0.47 1.39 -12.69
C LYS A 275 1.78 2.09 -12.94
N SER A 276 2.83 1.29 -13.08
CA SER A 276 4.09 1.84 -13.54
C SER A 276 4.85 0.82 -14.33
N SER A 277 5.66 1.33 -15.25
CA SER A 277 6.70 0.54 -15.87
C SER A 277 7.98 1.34 -15.87
N THR A 278 9.09 0.65 -15.64
CA THR A 278 10.42 1.24 -15.67
C THR A 278 11.22 0.51 -16.74
N ARG A 279 11.97 1.25 -17.56
CA ARG A 279 12.89 0.64 -18.53
C ARG A 279 14.30 0.60 -17.96
N THR A 280 15.08 -0.38 -18.42
CA THR A 280 16.39 -0.76 -17.91
C THR A 280 17.36 0.43 -17.81
N PHE A 281 18.13 0.45 -16.72
CA PHE A 281 19.19 1.42 -16.45
C PHE A 281 20.40 1.18 -17.35
N ASP A 282 21.03 2.25 -17.83
CA ASP A 282 22.31 2.17 -18.54
C ASP A 282 23.50 2.05 -17.56
N SER A 283 23.39 2.65 -16.37
CA SER A 283 24.35 2.50 -15.28
C SER A 283 23.77 2.91 -13.93
N VAL A 284 24.16 2.22 -12.85
CA VAL A 284 23.92 2.61 -11.45
C VAL A 284 25.21 2.37 -10.68
N SER A 285 25.64 3.35 -9.88
CA SER A 285 26.76 3.20 -8.94
C SER A 285 26.38 3.71 -7.55
N ILE A 286 26.31 2.82 -6.56
CA ILE A 286 26.01 3.16 -5.15
C ILE A 286 27.14 2.63 -4.28
N ALA A 287 27.64 3.45 -3.34
CA ALA A 287 28.84 3.18 -2.57
C ALA A 287 28.62 2.75 -1.11
N VAL A 288 27.37 2.71 -0.63
CA VAL A 288 26.98 2.40 0.77
C VAL A 288 25.53 1.89 0.85
N ASP A 289 25.12 1.34 1.98
CA ASP A 289 23.73 0.97 2.28
C ASP A 289 22.78 2.17 2.14
N GLY A 290 21.79 2.06 1.27
CA GLY A 290 20.65 2.96 1.21
C GLY A 290 20.07 3.17 -0.18
N LYS A 291 19.09 4.09 -0.24
CA LYS A 291 18.25 4.35 -1.41
C LYS A 291 18.59 5.70 -2.04
N ILE A 292 18.40 5.83 -3.34
CA ILE A 292 18.45 7.11 -4.06
C ILE A 292 17.56 7.08 -5.30
N GLY A 293 16.78 8.12 -5.52
CA GLY A 293 15.91 8.20 -6.69
C GLY A 293 15.14 9.52 -6.83
N PRO A 294 14.77 9.92 -8.06
CA PRO A 294 13.82 11.01 -8.27
C PRO A 294 12.41 10.64 -7.77
N SER A 295 11.63 11.63 -7.36
CA SER A 295 10.17 11.55 -7.24
C SER A 295 9.48 12.69 -7.98
N ALA A 296 8.33 12.41 -8.55
CA ALA A 296 7.40 13.42 -9.06
C ALA A 296 6.16 13.45 -8.15
N VAL A 297 5.68 14.65 -7.84
CA VAL A 297 4.50 14.88 -7.00
C VAL A 297 3.62 15.91 -7.69
N VAL A 298 2.33 15.60 -7.80
CA VAL A 298 1.27 16.53 -8.19
C VAL A 298 0.47 16.86 -6.94
N ALA A 299 0.44 18.14 -6.59
CA ALA A 299 -0.30 18.66 -5.45
C ALA A 299 -1.50 19.48 -5.94
N LEU A 300 -2.71 19.11 -5.52
CA LEU A 300 -3.89 19.94 -5.65
C LEU A 300 -3.83 21.07 -4.62
N MET A 301 -3.88 22.30 -5.12
CA MET A 301 -3.75 23.53 -4.35
C MET A 301 -5.11 24.20 -4.19
N LEU A 302 -5.38 24.70 -2.98
CA LEU A 302 -6.53 25.52 -2.63
C LEU A 302 -6.05 26.74 -1.84
N LEU A 303 -6.21 27.93 -2.42
CA LEU A 303 -5.77 29.21 -1.84
C LEU A 303 -4.29 29.19 -1.39
N ASP A 304 -3.42 28.64 -2.26
CA ASP A 304 -1.98 28.44 -2.03
C ASP A 304 -1.61 27.40 -0.96
N GLU A 305 -2.58 26.68 -0.41
CA GLU A 305 -2.34 25.56 0.51
C GLU A 305 -2.56 24.21 -0.21
N PRO A 306 -1.64 23.23 -0.07
CA PRO A 306 -1.85 21.90 -0.62
C PRO A 306 -2.92 21.16 0.19
N VAL A 307 -3.85 20.51 -0.51
CA VAL A 307 -4.94 19.74 0.12
C VAL A 307 -4.89 18.25 -0.22
N PHE A 308 -4.30 17.90 -1.36
CA PHE A 308 -4.17 16.51 -1.81
C PHE A 308 -2.92 16.34 -2.67
N ASP A 309 -2.03 15.45 -2.24
CA ASP A 309 -0.80 15.13 -2.93
C ASP A 309 -0.88 13.71 -3.50
N VAL A 310 -0.53 13.56 -4.77
CA VAL A 310 -0.31 12.26 -5.40
C VAL A 310 1.09 12.27 -5.99
N GLY A 311 1.87 11.23 -5.73
CA GLY A 311 3.23 11.17 -6.23
C GLY A 311 3.79 9.77 -6.31
N ALA A 312 4.93 9.67 -6.97
CA ALA A 312 5.70 8.44 -7.02
C ALA A 312 7.20 8.73 -7.02
N GLU A 313 7.93 7.82 -6.38
CA GLU A 313 9.38 7.83 -6.24
C GLU A 313 9.93 6.55 -6.82
N PHE A 314 11.00 6.65 -7.60
CA PHE A 314 11.68 5.50 -8.20
C PHE A 314 13.18 5.71 -8.14
N GLY A 315 13.91 4.63 -7.94
CA GLY A 315 15.35 4.73 -7.97
C GLY A 315 16.05 3.41 -7.74
N ALA A 316 17.29 3.51 -7.31
CA ALA A 316 18.10 2.36 -6.96
C ALA A 316 18.38 2.34 -5.46
N ALA A 317 18.44 1.14 -4.93
CA ALA A 317 18.76 0.84 -3.55
C ALA A 317 19.90 -0.18 -3.53
N ALA A 318 20.76 -0.06 -2.52
CA ALA A 318 21.81 -1.03 -2.28
C ALA A 318 21.86 -1.39 -0.80
N LYS A 319 22.23 -2.64 -0.51
CA LYS A 319 22.51 -3.13 0.84
C LYS A 319 23.77 -3.98 0.81
N VAL A 320 24.74 -3.61 1.62
CA VAL A 320 26.05 -4.20 1.78
C VAL A 320 26.09 -4.93 3.12
N GLU A 321 26.20 -6.25 3.08
CA GLU A 321 26.46 -7.06 4.27
C GLU A 321 27.95 -7.33 4.36
N SER A 322 28.60 -7.04 5.49
CA SER A 322 30.04 -7.23 5.66
C SER A 322 30.39 -8.39 6.59
N THR A 323 31.37 -9.19 6.19
CA THR A 323 31.98 -10.28 6.96
C THR A 323 33.44 -9.97 7.19
N GLN A 324 33.89 -10.06 8.45
CA GLN A 324 35.27 -9.78 8.80
C GLN A 324 36.10 -11.06 8.88
N HIS A 325 37.15 -11.13 8.07
CA HIS A 325 38.19 -12.13 8.10
C HIS A 325 39.51 -11.54 8.66
N PRO A 326 40.48 -12.39 9.08
CA PRO A 326 41.81 -11.91 9.43
C PRO A 326 42.48 -11.15 8.27
N GLY A 327 42.60 -9.83 8.37
CA GLY A 327 43.27 -8.98 7.37
C GLY A 327 42.44 -8.62 6.13
N LEU A 328 41.18 -9.07 6.05
CA LEU A 328 40.28 -8.82 4.92
C LEU A 328 38.85 -8.64 5.43
N THR A 329 38.18 -7.57 5.03
CA THR A 329 36.75 -7.39 5.24
C THR A 329 36.06 -7.67 3.92
N CYS A 330 35.35 -8.78 3.83
CA CYS A 330 34.50 -9.09 2.67
C CYS A 330 33.14 -8.43 2.89
N GLY A 331 32.46 -8.10 1.81
CA GLY A 331 31.09 -7.64 1.85
C GLY A 331 30.36 -7.97 0.57
N ASP A 332 29.16 -8.50 0.71
CA ASP A 332 28.26 -8.75 -0.41
C ASP A 332 27.28 -7.59 -0.48
N ALA A 333 27.17 -6.95 -1.63
CA ALA A 333 26.14 -5.94 -1.85
C ALA A 333 25.09 -6.44 -2.83
N ALA A 334 23.83 -6.31 -2.43
CA ALA A 334 22.68 -6.42 -3.32
C ALA A 334 22.33 -5.02 -3.83
N ILE A 335 22.06 -4.89 -5.13
CA ILE A 335 21.54 -3.69 -5.77
C ILE A 335 20.24 -4.04 -6.44
N TRP A 336 19.20 -3.27 -6.15
CA TRP A 336 17.88 -3.41 -6.72
C TRP A 336 17.27 -2.04 -7.05
N LEU A 337 16.26 -2.04 -7.89
CA LEU A 337 15.36 -0.90 -8.10
C LEU A 337 14.26 -0.90 -7.07
N TYR A 338 13.97 0.27 -6.54
CA TYR A 338 12.78 0.50 -5.73
C TYR A 338 11.85 1.50 -6.43
N GLY A 339 10.57 1.40 -6.10
CA GLY A 339 9.51 2.26 -6.58
C GLY A 339 8.38 2.28 -5.56
N GLU A 340 7.95 3.47 -5.17
CA GLU A 340 6.84 3.67 -4.24
C GLU A 340 5.94 4.77 -4.81
N ALA A 341 4.63 4.51 -4.91
CA ALA A 341 3.64 5.55 -5.16
C ALA A 341 2.89 5.87 -3.87
N PHE A 342 2.41 7.09 -3.73
CA PHE A 342 1.65 7.51 -2.57
C PHE A 342 0.56 8.50 -2.95
N ALA A 343 -0.50 8.48 -2.15
CA ALA A 343 -1.56 9.47 -2.15
C ALA A 343 -1.77 9.95 -0.71
N GLU A 344 -1.83 11.25 -0.51
CA GLU A 344 -1.86 11.87 0.80
C GLU A 344 -2.80 13.07 0.83
N PHE A 345 -3.77 13.06 1.73
CA PHE A 345 -4.49 14.28 2.10
C PHE A 345 -3.65 15.05 3.12
N VAL A 346 -3.33 16.30 2.77
CA VAL A 346 -2.42 17.18 3.52
C VAL A 346 -3.10 18.53 3.81
N GLY A 347 -2.47 19.36 4.65
CA GLY A 347 -2.93 20.71 4.95
C GLY A 347 -3.84 20.81 6.19
N GLU A 348 -4.13 22.04 6.62
CA GLU A 348 -4.95 22.32 7.81
C GLU A 348 -6.43 21.91 7.65
N MET A 349 -6.86 21.71 6.39
CA MET A 349 -8.24 21.35 6.03
C MET A 349 -8.52 19.85 6.04
N ALA A 350 -7.49 19.01 6.16
CA ALA A 350 -7.62 17.57 6.07
C ALA A 350 -7.12 16.83 7.32
N ASP A 351 -7.85 15.80 7.73
CA ASP A 351 -7.29 14.77 8.61
C ASP A 351 -6.21 14.03 7.81
N SER A 352 -4.97 14.00 8.32
CA SER A 352 -3.84 13.39 7.60
C SER A 352 -4.12 11.91 7.34
N ALA A 353 -4.28 11.55 6.06
CA ALA A 353 -4.46 10.19 5.61
C ALA A 353 -3.52 9.96 4.43
N LYS A 354 -2.68 8.93 4.54
CA LYS A 354 -1.68 8.57 3.55
C LYS A 354 -1.83 7.10 3.19
N VAL A 355 -1.90 6.81 1.90
CA VAL A 355 -1.75 5.47 1.36
C VAL A 355 -0.47 5.42 0.55
N THR A 356 0.19 4.26 0.56
CA THR A 356 1.43 4.04 -0.18
C THR A 356 1.37 2.66 -0.80
N ALA A 357 1.67 2.59 -2.10
CA ALA A 357 1.75 1.37 -2.87
C ALA A 357 3.22 1.10 -3.23
N THR A 358 3.75 -0.04 -2.79
CA THR A 358 5.07 -0.52 -3.21
C THR A 358 4.95 -1.08 -4.63
N ILE A 359 5.75 -0.50 -5.52
CA ILE A 359 5.83 -0.91 -6.92
C ILE A 359 6.99 -1.88 -7.09
N PHE A 360 8.19 -1.39 -6.79
CA PHE A 360 9.42 -2.16 -6.82
C PHE A 360 10.10 -2.09 -5.45
N ASP A 361 10.62 -3.20 -4.99
CA ASP A 361 11.45 -3.33 -3.81
C ASP A 361 12.53 -4.37 -4.05
N GLU A 362 13.22 -4.82 -3.01
CA GLU A 362 14.27 -5.83 -3.12
C GLU A 362 13.75 -7.14 -3.70
N ASP A 363 12.48 -7.49 -3.46
CA ASP A 363 11.92 -8.81 -3.74
C ASP A 363 11.36 -8.92 -5.17
N ASN A 364 10.83 -7.84 -5.72
CA ASN A 364 10.18 -7.83 -7.03
C ASN A 364 10.88 -6.94 -8.07
N SER A 365 12.10 -6.49 -7.76
CA SER A 365 12.86 -5.61 -8.63
C SER A 365 13.13 -6.21 -10.01
N PRO A 366 12.96 -5.44 -11.10
CA PRO A 366 13.38 -5.90 -12.43
C PRO A 366 14.92 -5.90 -12.60
N LEU A 367 15.68 -5.37 -11.63
CA LEU A 367 17.14 -5.45 -11.55
C LEU A 367 17.54 -6.23 -10.30
N GLU A 368 18.26 -7.34 -10.47
CA GLU A 368 18.84 -8.10 -9.37
C GLU A 368 20.34 -8.24 -9.65
N MET A 369 21.16 -7.47 -8.92
CA MET A 369 22.62 -7.50 -9.07
C MET A 369 23.30 -7.72 -7.71
N GLY A 370 24.00 -8.85 -7.57
CA GLY A 370 24.90 -9.12 -6.46
C GLY A 370 26.35 -8.77 -6.82
N ILE A 371 27.04 -8.01 -5.97
CA ILE A 371 28.46 -7.66 -6.12
C ILE A 371 29.23 -8.03 -4.86
N HIS A 372 30.47 -8.52 -5.02
CA HIS A 372 31.37 -8.77 -3.89
C HIS A 372 32.37 -7.62 -3.77
N VAL A 373 32.60 -7.17 -2.54
CA VAL A 373 33.46 -6.05 -2.19
C VAL A 373 34.43 -6.50 -1.11
N GLU A 374 35.72 -6.22 -1.29
CA GLU A 374 36.77 -6.55 -0.33
C GLU A 374 37.51 -5.29 0.09
N ASN A 375 37.50 -4.98 1.39
CA ASN A 375 38.07 -3.76 1.96
C ASN A 375 37.60 -2.46 1.25
N GLY A 376 36.39 -2.47 0.67
CA GLY A 376 35.82 -1.36 -0.09
C GLY A 376 36.10 -1.39 -1.60
N GLU A 377 36.75 -2.42 -2.15
CA GLU A 377 36.98 -2.58 -3.59
C GLU A 377 36.14 -3.72 -4.18
N LEU A 378 35.51 -3.49 -5.34
CA LEU A 378 34.73 -4.51 -6.03
C LEU A 378 35.63 -5.60 -6.62
N VAL A 379 35.38 -6.86 -6.25
CA VAL A 379 36.10 -8.03 -6.76
C VAL A 379 35.11 -9.04 -7.37
N PRO A 380 35.52 -9.83 -8.40
CA PRO A 380 34.62 -10.77 -9.06
C PRO A 380 34.18 -11.96 -8.18
N GLU A 381 35.01 -12.34 -7.21
CA GLU A 381 34.79 -13.45 -6.27
C GLU A 381 35.61 -13.20 -4.99
N CYS A 382 35.20 -13.81 -3.88
CA CYS A 382 35.91 -13.70 -2.60
C CYS A 382 37.33 -14.29 -2.72
N THR A 383 38.33 -13.48 -2.38
CA THR A 383 39.76 -13.81 -2.41
C THR A 383 40.27 -14.37 -1.08
N TRP A 384 39.40 -14.46 -0.06
CA TRP A 384 39.75 -15.06 1.22
C TRP A 384 39.92 -16.57 1.10
N ASP A 385 41.15 -17.06 1.32
CA ASP A 385 41.45 -18.48 1.41
C ASP A 385 41.86 -18.85 2.85
N PRO A 386 41.02 -19.60 3.59
CA PRO A 386 41.35 -20.06 4.95
C PRO A 386 42.59 -20.97 5.02
N GLY A 387 43.07 -21.49 3.88
CA GLY A 387 44.22 -22.40 3.78
C GLY A 387 45.54 -21.75 3.34
N ALA A 388 45.56 -20.45 3.04
CA ALA A 388 46.77 -19.80 2.49
C ALA A 388 47.92 -19.62 3.50
N ASP A 389 47.67 -19.86 4.79
CA ASP A 389 48.67 -19.79 5.86
C ASP A 389 49.31 -21.15 6.22
N GLU A 390 49.02 -22.24 5.51
CA GLU A 390 49.81 -23.47 5.66
C GLU A 390 51.18 -23.32 4.96
N GLU A 391 52.23 -23.11 5.77
CA GLU A 391 53.63 -23.20 5.34
C GLU A 391 53.88 -24.48 4.51
N PRO A 392 54.79 -24.44 3.51
CA PRO A 392 54.98 -25.55 2.59
C PRO A 392 55.46 -26.80 3.34
N ASP A 393 54.70 -27.88 3.17
CA ASP A 393 55.01 -29.23 3.66
C ASP A 393 56.43 -29.64 3.24
N VAL A 394 57.36 -29.60 4.19
CA VAL A 394 58.70 -30.15 4.05
C VAL A 394 58.57 -31.66 4.22
N GLY A 395 58.33 -32.34 3.10
CA GLY A 395 58.04 -33.76 3.09
C GLY A 395 58.99 -34.63 3.93
N ASP A 396 58.40 -35.48 4.77
CA ASP A 396 59.07 -36.63 5.38
C ASP A 396 58.78 -37.90 4.55
N PRO A 397 59.79 -38.48 3.88
CA PRO A 397 59.64 -39.69 3.10
C PRO A 397 59.83 -40.92 4.00
N SER A 398 58.77 -41.43 4.61
CA SER A 398 58.86 -42.72 5.32
C SER A 398 57.57 -43.56 5.38
N ASN A 399 57.15 -44.04 4.20
CA ASN A 399 56.71 -45.44 3.94
C ASN A 399 55.32 -45.90 4.51
N PRO A 400 54.74 -47.06 4.11
CA PRO A 400 53.50 -47.10 3.31
C PRO A 400 52.41 -48.07 3.82
N GLY A 401 51.15 -47.83 3.43
CA GLY A 401 50.11 -48.87 3.28
C GLY A 401 49.41 -49.41 4.54
N GLY A 402 48.12 -49.77 4.34
CA GLY A 402 47.25 -50.50 5.28
C GLY A 402 45.87 -49.85 5.35
N GLU A 403 44.93 -50.23 4.48
CA GLU A 403 43.85 -51.21 4.75
C GLU A 403 42.99 -50.87 5.96
N GLY A 404 41.69 -50.69 5.69
CA GLY A 404 40.68 -50.34 6.69
C GLY A 404 40.33 -51.47 7.65
N THR A 405 39.69 -51.08 8.75
CA THR A 405 38.86 -51.95 9.58
C THR A 405 37.72 -51.13 10.17
N ASP A 406 36.49 -51.55 9.88
CA ASP A 406 35.30 -51.22 10.64
C ASP A 406 35.48 -51.62 12.12
N ASN A 407 35.05 -50.75 13.04
CA ASN A 407 34.92 -51.08 14.45
C ASN A 407 33.44 -51.11 14.85
N PRO A 408 32.84 -52.30 15.07
CA PRO A 408 31.48 -52.44 15.52
C PRO A 408 31.47 -52.49 17.06
N ASN A 409 31.21 -51.35 17.73
CA ASN A 409 30.75 -51.26 19.13
C ASN A 409 30.71 -49.79 19.59
N ASP A 410 29.77 -49.01 19.07
CA ASP A 410 29.31 -47.78 19.73
C ASP A 410 27.84 -47.99 20.13
N PRO A 411 27.42 -47.73 21.39
CA PRO A 411 26.08 -48.05 21.86
C PRO A 411 25.03 -47.16 21.19
N GLU A 412 23.91 -47.79 20.84
CA GLU A 412 22.69 -47.21 20.27
C GLU A 412 22.30 -45.85 20.88
N ASN A 413 22.39 -44.80 20.07
CA ASN A 413 21.64 -43.55 20.24
C ASN A 413 20.21 -43.78 19.70
N PRO A 414 19.14 -43.33 20.36
CA PRO A 414 17.76 -43.65 19.96
C PRO A 414 17.47 -43.14 18.55
N GLU A 415 16.82 -43.98 17.76
CA GLU A 415 16.45 -43.76 16.35
C GLU A 415 15.83 -42.37 16.11
N THR A 416 16.60 -41.48 15.48
CA THR A 416 16.10 -40.28 14.80
C THR A 416 15.38 -40.72 13.52
N PRO A 417 14.15 -40.25 13.22
CA PRO A 417 13.44 -40.65 12.01
C PRO A 417 14.22 -40.24 10.76
N GLU A 418 14.60 -41.24 9.97
CA GLU A 418 15.57 -41.14 8.88
C GLU A 418 14.95 -40.60 7.57
N GLY A 419 15.21 -39.33 7.31
CA GLY A 419 15.09 -38.68 5.99
C GLY A 419 15.96 -37.42 5.97
N PRO A 420 16.59 -37.04 4.84
CA PRO A 420 17.36 -35.80 4.78
C PRO A 420 16.43 -34.61 5.05
N THR A 421 16.76 -33.79 6.04
CA THR A 421 16.12 -32.49 6.27
C THR A 421 16.83 -31.41 5.47
N THR A 422 16.15 -30.29 5.23
CA THR A 422 16.79 -29.10 4.68
C THR A 422 17.85 -28.59 5.66
N ASP A 423 19.00 -28.13 5.14
CA ASP A 423 20.10 -27.66 5.97
C ASP A 423 19.66 -26.42 6.78
N ALA A 424 20.11 -26.34 8.04
CA ALA A 424 19.84 -25.18 8.87
C ALA A 424 20.33 -23.87 8.23
N SER A 425 21.41 -23.93 7.44
CA SER A 425 21.95 -22.77 6.72
C SER A 425 20.97 -22.20 5.69
N ASP A 426 20.00 -22.98 5.22
CA ASP A 426 19.00 -22.54 4.24
C ASP A 426 17.81 -21.82 4.90
N PHE A 427 17.76 -21.74 6.22
CA PHE A 427 16.71 -21.04 6.95
C PHE A 427 17.23 -19.72 7.53
N THR A 428 16.34 -18.75 7.64
CA THR A 428 16.49 -17.63 8.57
C THR A 428 15.79 -18.03 9.86
N TYR A 429 16.47 -17.93 11.00
CA TYR A 429 15.91 -18.32 12.28
C TYR A 429 16.51 -17.53 13.44
N VAL A 430 15.79 -17.50 14.55
CA VAL A 430 16.24 -16.95 15.84
C VAL A 430 16.23 -18.08 16.88
N ILE A 431 17.30 -18.18 17.67
CA ILE A 431 17.30 -19.02 18.88
C ILE A 431 17.05 -18.11 20.08
N GLY A 432 15.98 -18.37 20.82
CA GLY A 432 15.59 -17.53 21.95
C GLY A 432 14.26 -17.94 22.55
N ASP A 433 13.66 -17.08 23.36
CA ASP A 433 12.37 -17.34 24.01
C ASP A 433 11.16 -16.96 23.14
N GLY A 434 11.40 -16.44 21.94
CA GLY A 434 10.36 -15.96 21.04
C GLY A 434 10.91 -15.14 19.87
N VAL A 435 10.01 -14.75 18.98
CA VAL A 435 10.24 -13.81 17.88
C VAL A 435 9.17 -12.71 17.92
N GLU A 436 9.59 -11.46 17.68
CA GLU A 436 8.73 -10.29 17.55
C GLU A 436 8.62 -9.90 16.08
N TYR A 437 7.40 -9.84 15.56
CA TYR A 437 7.12 -9.33 14.22
C TYR A 437 6.72 -7.86 14.30
N GLY A 438 7.11 -7.06 13.29
CA GLY A 438 6.62 -5.68 13.13
C GLY A 438 5.09 -5.60 13.16
N ASN A 439 4.58 -4.37 13.33
CA ASN A 439 3.23 -3.93 13.74
C ASN A 439 1.96 -4.67 13.24
N LEU A 440 2.05 -5.64 12.33
CA LEU A 440 0.90 -6.34 11.74
C LEU A 440 0.59 -7.71 12.36
N TYR A 441 1.52 -8.40 13.06
CA TYR A 441 1.35 -9.85 13.31
C TYR A 441 1.71 -10.37 14.72
N GLY A 442 2.07 -9.50 15.67
CA GLY A 442 2.25 -9.87 17.08
C GLY A 442 3.57 -10.57 17.45
N THR A 443 3.61 -11.21 18.63
CA THR A 443 4.77 -11.93 19.18
C THR A 443 4.48 -13.43 19.27
N ALA A 444 5.39 -14.26 18.78
CA ALA A 444 5.35 -15.71 18.96
C ALA A 444 6.37 -16.10 20.05
N SER A 445 5.90 -16.62 21.17
CA SER A 445 6.75 -17.05 22.29
C SER A 445 6.25 -18.37 22.85
N TYR A 446 7.04 -19.41 22.62
CA TYR A 446 6.76 -20.79 23.03
C TYR A 446 7.86 -21.36 23.95
N GLY A 447 8.64 -20.46 24.55
CA GLY A 447 9.80 -20.78 25.38
C GLY A 447 11.09 -20.87 24.58
N TYR A 448 12.17 -21.27 25.24
CA TYR A 448 13.49 -21.34 24.61
C TYR A 448 13.53 -22.39 23.50
N GLY A 449 13.73 -21.95 22.25
CA GLY A 449 13.76 -22.80 21.07
C GLY A 449 14.25 -22.09 19.81
N ALA A 450 14.23 -22.80 18.69
CA ALA A 450 14.49 -22.25 17.36
C ALA A 450 13.19 -21.80 16.69
N TYR A 451 13.19 -20.57 16.19
CA TYR A 451 12.07 -19.90 15.53
C TYR A 451 12.49 -19.62 14.10
N ILE A 452 12.06 -20.46 13.16
CA ILE A 452 12.32 -20.27 11.73
C ILE A 452 11.42 -19.14 11.24
N THR A 453 11.99 -18.10 10.65
CA THR A 453 11.29 -16.89 10.19
C THR A 453 11.36 -16.69 8.68
N GLY A 454 12.07 -17.57 7.98
CA GLY A 454 12.11 -17.56 6.52
C GLY A 454 12.94 -18.71 5.96
N TYR A 455 12.86 -18.85 4.64
CA TYR A 455 13.64 -19.78 3.86
C TYR A 455 14.46 -19.01 2.82
N LYS A 456 15.78 -19.21 2.82
CA LYS A 456 16.74 -18.57 1.90
C LYS A 456 17.50 -19.58 1.03
N GLY A 457 17.21 -20.87 1.19
CA GLY A 457 17.78 -21.91 0.34
C GLY A 457 17.22 -21.91 -1.09
N SER A 458 17.74 -22.81 -1.92
CA SER A 458 17.38 -22.92 -3.34
C SER A 458 16.49 -24.12 -3.67
N SER A 459 16.19 -24.98 -2.70
CA SER A 459 15.36 -26.18 -2.89
C SER A 459 13.89 -25.81 -3.00
N SER A 460 13.18 -26.47 -3.92
CA SER A 460 11.72 -26.38 -3.98
C SER A 460 11.00 -27.33 -3.04
N ASP A 461 11.71 -28.34 -2.53
CA ASP A 461 11.18 -29.29 -1.56
C ASP A 461 11.89 -29.03 -0.22
N VAL A 462 11.14 -28.48 0.74
CA VAL A 462 11.65 -27.99 2.01
C VAL A 462 11.15 -28.89 3.12
N VAL A 463 12.07 -29.51 3.85
CA VAL A 463 11.79 -30.41 4.96
C VAL A 463 12.29 -29.75 6.24
N ILE A 464 11.35 -29.36 7.11
CA ILE A 464 11.65 -28.66 8.35
C ILE A 464 12.41 -29.59 9.30
N PRO A 465 13.59 -29.20 9.80
CA PRO A 465 14.36 -30.03 10.70
C PRO A 465 13.70 -30.11 12.09
N ALA A 466 13.97 -31.20 12.82
CA ALA A 466 13.52 -31.35 14.21
C ALA A 466 14.16 -30.32 15.15
N SER A 467 15.41 -29.98 14.88
CA SER A 467 16.23 -29.05 15.66
C SER A 467 17.21 -28.31 14.77
N ILE A 468 17.55 -27.08 15.12
CA ILE A 468 18.66 -26.31 14.55
C ILE A 468 19.71 -26.11 15.65
N ASP A 469 20.97 -26.43 15.37
CA ASP A 469 22.07 -26.39 16.34
C ASP A 469 21.80 -27.17 17.65
N GLY A 470 21.04 -28.26 17.54
CA GLY A 470 20.62 -29.09 18.67
C GLY A 470 19.51 -28.47 19.54
N ILE A 471 18.91 -27.36 19.09
CA ILE A 471 17.77 -26.70 19.72
C ILE A 471 16.50 -27.00 18.93
N ASP A 472 15.46 -27.49 19.61
CA ASP A 472 14.18 -27.85 19.02
C ASP A 472 13.54 -26.69 18.25
N VAL A 473 13.01 -26.99 17.06
CA VAL A 473 12.21 -26.02 16.28
C VAL A 473 10.81 -25.93 16.87
N LEU A 474 10.46 -24.75 17.38
CA LEU A 474 9.17 -24.49 18.02
C LEU A 474 8.20 -23.69 17.14
N TYR A 475 8.73 -22.97 16.15
CA TYR A 475 7.96 -22.08 15.29
C TYR A 475 8.50 -22.11 13.87
N VAL A 476 7.59 -22.09 12.89
CA VAL A 476 7.92 -21.92 11.47
C VAL A 476 7.03 -20.85 10.85
N GLY A 477 7.64 -19.72 10.51
CA GLY A 477 7.08 -18.65 9.70
C GLY A 477 7.76 -18.64 8.34
N ILE A 478 7.06 -18.96 7.26
CA ILE A 478 7.65 -18.97 5.91
C ILE A 478 6.75 -18.21 4.93
N SER A 479 7.39 -17.34 4.14
CA SER A 479 6.83 -16.71 2.95
C SER A 479 7.69 -17.12 1.76
N ASP A 480 7.06 -17.58 0.69
CA ASP A 480 7.60 -17.83 -0.64
C ASP A 480 7.07 -16.79 -1.65
N ALA A 481 7.44 -15.53 -1.44
CA ALA A 481 7.16 -14.45 -2.39
C ALA A 481 7.84 -14.64 -3.77
N GLY A 482 8.60 -15.73 -3.97
CA GLY A 482 9.40 -16.03 -5.17
C GLY A 482 9.04 -17.31 -5.95
N ARG A 483 7.93 -18.00 -5.63
CA ARG A 483 7.47 -19.28 -6.23
C ARG A 483 8.50 -20.43 -6.19
N ARG A 484 9.50 -20.35 -5.32
CA ARG A 484 10.61 -21.32 -5.28
C ARG A 484 10.21 -22.59 -4.51
N ILE A 485 9.40 -22.48 -3.45
CA ILE A 485 9.00 -23.59 -2.58
C ILE A 485 7.70 -24.20 -3.10
N LYS A 486 7.75 -25.47 -3.48
CA LYS A 486 6.57 -26.25 -3.90
C LYS A 486 6.04 -27.14 -2.80
N SER A 487 6.92 -27.69 -1.96
CA SER A 487 6.51 -28.56 -0.86
C SER A 487 7.13 -28.18 0.47
N LEU A 488 6.34 -28.25 1.53
CA LEU A 488 6.74 -28.03 2.92
C LEU A 488 6.39 -29.27 3.74
N ASP A 489 7.42 -29.96 4.22
CA ASP A 489 7.26 -31.11 5.11
C ASP A 489 7.63 -30.72 6.54
N PHE A 490 6.62 -30.62 7.40
CA PHE A 490 6.77 -30.32 8.83
C PHE A 490 6.92 -31.58 9.67
N SER A 491 6.78 -32.77 9.09
CA SER A 491 6.56 -34.01 9.84
C SER A 491 7.72 -34.41 10.75
N HIS A 492 8.91 -33.84 10.58
CA HIS A 492 10.06 -34.07 11.46
C HIS A 492 10.13 -33.13 12.67
N ALA A 493 9.48 -31.96 12.64
CA ALA A 493 9.51 -30.96 13.70
C ALA A 493 8.57 -31.30 14.87
N LYS A 494 8.86 -32.36 15.62
CA LYS A 494 7.94 -32.91 16.65
C LYS A 494 7.62 -31.96 17.81
N SER A 495 8.50 -31.02 18.09
CA SER A 495 8.32 -29.98 19.11
C SER A 495 7.64 -28.71 18.58
N LEU A 496 7.25 -28.68 17.30
CA LEU A 496 6.65 -27.53 16.65
C LEU A 496 5.32 -27.16 17.31
N ARG A 497 5.19 -25.89 17.72
CA ARG A 497 4.02 -25.31 18.37
C ARG A 497 3.17 -24.46 17.42
N ASP A 498 3.79 -23.86 16.42
CA ASP A 498 3.12 -22.87 15.58
C ASP A 498 3.68 -22.85 14.15
N ILE A 499 2.77 -22.78 13.19
CA ILE A 499 3.03 -22.66 11.75
C ILE A 499 2.32 -21.41 11.25
N ASN A 500 3.06 -20.50 10.62
CA ASN A 500 2.53 -19.29 10.01
C ASN A 500 3.02 -19.17 8.56
N LEU A 501 2.10 -19.23 7.59
CA LEU A 501 2.40 -19.21 6.16
C LEU A 501 1.75 -18.00 5.49
N TYR A 502 2.48 -17.26 4.66
CA TYR A 502 2.03 -15.94 4.17
C TYR A 502 1.81 -15.91 2.64
N ILE A 503 2.86 -15.90 1.83
CA ILE A 503 2.72 -15.78 0.36
C ILE A 503 3.33 -17.03 -0.24
N GLY A 504 2.63 -17.78 -1.06
CA GLY A 504 3.22 -18.96 -1.71
C GLY A 504 2.20 -20.00 -2.11
N GLU A 505 2.64 -21.00 -2.88
CA GLU A 505 1.80 -22.12 -3.30
C GLU A 505 2.42 -23.45 -2.84
N TYR A 506 1.85 -24.06 -1.80
CA TYR A 506 2.46 -25.16 -1.06
C TYR A 506 1.68 -26.47 -1.17
N ASP A 507 2.38 -27.57 -1.41
CA ASP A 507 1.97 -28.90 -0.99
C ASP A 507 2.51 -29.15 0.43
N VAL A 508 1.63 -29.36 1.40
CA VAL A 508 2.01 -29.41 2.83
C VAL A 508 1.86 -30.81 3.41
N ASN A 509 2.89 -31.27 4.10
CA ASN A 509 2.85 -32.48 4.92
C ASN A 509 3.04 -32.12 6.39
N PHE A 510 1.97 -32.13 7.17
CA PHE A 510 2.04 -31.91 8.61
C PHE A 510 2.52 -33.17 9.36
N GLY A 511 2.19 -34.37 8.87
CA GLY A 511 2.40 -35.61 9.59
C GLY A 511 1.71 -35.63 10.96
N LYS A 512 2.41 -36.14 11.98
CA LYS A 512 1.91 -36.19 13.37
C LYS A 512 2.69 -35.21 14.25
N LEU A 513 2.07 -34.06 14.55
CA LEU A 513 2.63 -33.00 15.40
C LEU A 513 1.78 -32.91 16.68
N ASP A 514 2.18 -33.71 17.68
CA ASP A 514 1.43 -33.85 18.93
C ASP A 514 1.39 -32.56 19.77
N GLU A 515 2.31 -31.63 19.52
CA GLU A 515 2.43 -30.39 20.29
C GLU A 515 1.99 -29.14 19.52
N LEU A 516 1.58 -29.26 18.26
CA LEU A 516 1.14 -28.13 17.43
C LEU A 516 -0.11 -27.48 18.01
N GLU A 517 -0.02 -26.19 18.34
CA GLU A 517 -1.08 -25.40 18.97
C GLU A 517 -1.77 -24.45 17.99
N ARG A 518 -1.04 -23.95 16.98
CA ARG A 518 -1.55 -22.96 16.03
C ARG A 518 -1.12 -23.26 14.60
N VAL A 519 -2.06 -23.07 13.68
CA VAL A 519 -1.76 -22.96 12.25
C VAL A 519 -2.45 -21.73 11.71
N ALA A 520 -1.66 -20.84 11.13
CA ALA A 520 -2.12 -19.64 10.45
C ALA A 520 -1.65 -19.65 8.99
N ALA A 521 -2.55 -19.31 8.08
CA ALA A 521 -2.20 -19.00 6.70
C ALA A 521 -2.89 -17.70 6.29
N THR A 522 -2.12 -16.69 5.95
CA THR A 522 -2.62 -15.36 5.59
C THR A 522 -2.17 -14.99 4.19
N LEU A 523 -2.50 -13.79 3.71
CA LEU A 523 -2.14 -13.27 2.38
C LEU A 523 -2.46 -14.26 1.24
N THR A 524 -1.71 -14.21 0.13
CA THR A 524 -1.94 -15.04 -1.06
C THR A 524 -1.44 -16.50 -0.92
N CYS A 525 -1.44 -17.05 0.30
CA CYS A 525 -1.07 -18.43 0.57
C CYS A 525 -2.06 -19.41 -0.07
N ARG A 526 -1.58 -20.29 -0.95
CA ARG A 526 -2.38 -21.33 -1.60
C ARG A 526 -1.87 -22.71 -1.22
N PHE A 527 -2.77 -23.58 -0.78
CA PHE A 527 -2.48 -25.01 -0.64
C PHE A 527 -2.91 -25.75 -1.89
N THR A 528 -2.06 -26.62 -2.42
CA THR A 528 -2.34 -27.37 -3.66
C THR A 528 -2.95 -28.75 -3.42
N GLY A 529 -2.76 -29.29 -2.21
CA GLY A 529 -3.23 -30.61 -1.78
C GLY A 529 -4.31 -30.57 -0.70
N ASP A 530 -4.63 -31.76 -0.17
CA ASP A 530 -5.49 -31.90 1.01
C ASP A 530 -4.81 -31.30 2.24
N PHE A 531 -5.57 -30.55 3.03
CA PHE A 531 -5.08 -29.89 4.23
C PHE A 531 -5.49 -30.73 5.46
N ASP A 532 -4.63 -31.67 5.87
CA ASP A 532 -4.94 -32.65 6.91
C ASP A 532 -4.13 -32.43 8.21
N LEU A 533 -4.80 -31.86 9.21
CA LEU A 533 -4.36 -31.67 10.58
C LEU A 533 -5.00 -32.68 11.55
N SER A 534 -5.68 -33.73 11.06
CA SER A 534 -6.43 -34.67 11.92
C SER A 534 -5.58 -35.41 12.95
N GLN A 535 -4.27 -35.48 12.74
CA GLN A 535 -3.31 -36.10 13.66
C GLN A 535 -2.63 -35.11 14.62
N CYS A 536 -2.97 -33.81 14.55
CA CYS A 536 -2.43 -32.77 15.42
C CYS A 536 -3.37 -32.51 16.61
N GLY A 537 -3.28 -33.35 17.65
CA GLY A 537 -4.26 -33.38 18.74
C GLY A 537 -4.27 -32.17 19.70
N SER A 538 -3.25 -31.33 19.66
CA SER A 538 -3.10 -30.15 20.53
C SER A 538 -3.52 -28.84 19.86
N LEU A 539 -4.05 -28.89 18.64
CA LEU A 539 -4.40 -27.69 17.87
C LEU A 539 -5.50 -26.88 18.58
N LYS A 540 -5.21 -25.62 18.89
CA LYS A 540 -6.11 -24.65 19.55
C LYS A 540 -6.60 -23.57 18.60
N HIS A 541 -5.75 -23.09 17.69
CA HIS A 541 -6.07 -21.97 16.82
C HIS A 541 -5.85 -22.33 15.36
N LEU A 542 -6.89 -22.11 14.55
CA LEU A 542 -6.87 -22.33 13.11
C LEU A 542 -7.32 -21.05 12.41
N ILE A 543 -6.40 -20.41 11.69
CA ILE A 543 -6.62 -19.06 11.13
C ILE A 543 -6.27 -19.06 9.64
N PHE A 544 -7.22 -18.62 8.82
CA PHE A 544 -7.05 -18.41 7.39
C PHE A 544 -7.56 -17.01 7.04
N SER A 545 -6.73 -16.14 6.47
CA SER A 545 -7.15 -14.76 6.13
C SER A 545 -6.52 -14.24 4.83
N ASP A 546 -6.99 -13.09 4.36
CA ASP A 546 -6.34 -12.20 3.37
C ASP A 546 -5.99 -12.84 2.01
N GLY A 547 -6.85 -13.69 1.46
CA GLY A 547 -6.65 -14.31 0.14
C GLY A 547 -6.15 -15.75 0.20
N ALA A 548 -6.03 -16.32 1.40
CA ALA A 548 -5.61 -17.70 1.55
C ALA A 548 -6.56 -18.67 0.81
N SER A 549 -6.01 -19.66 0.13
CA SER A 549 -6.76 -20.57 -0.73
C SER A 549 -6.48 -22.03 -0.36
N LEU A 550 -7.55 -22.80 -0.17
CA LEU A 550 -7.46 -24.25 0.03
C LEU A 550 -7.71 -24.96 -1.31
N GLY A 551 -6.74 -25.75 -1.78
CA GLY A 551 -6.86 -26.51 -3.03
C GLY A 551 -7.58 -27.86 -2.90
N GLY A 552 -7.64 -28.43 -1.69
CA GLY A 552 -8.23 -29.74 -1.40
C GLY A 552 -9.21 -29.75 -0.22
N PHE A 553 -9.45 -30.93 0.35
CA PHE A 553 -10.29 -31.07 1.54
C PHE A 553 -9.54 -30.66 2.80
N MET A 554 -10.20 -29.92 3.69
CA MET A 554 -9.69 -29.62 5.01
C MET A 554 -10.17 -30.66 6.04
N ARG A 555 -9.24 -31.18 6.85
CA ARG A 555 -9.51 -32.06 8.00
C ARG A 555 -8.70 -31.58 9.19
N PHE A 556 -9.33 -31.49 10.35
CA PHE A 556 -8.66 -31.11 11.59
C PHE A 556 -9.34 -31.77 12.78
N GLY A 557 -8.59 -31.95 13.87
CA GLY A 557 -9.15 -32.36 15.15
C GLY A 557 -9.85 -31.19 15.84
N THR A 558 -10.95 -31.46 16.53
CA THR A 558 -11.77 -30.43 17.20
C THR A 558 -11.71 -30.49 18.73
N GLU A 559 -11.05 -31.50 19.31
CA GLU A 559 -11.06 -31.74 20.78
C GLU A 559 -10.39 -30.61 21.58
N SER A 560 -9.32 -30.03 21.03
CA SER A 560 -8.53 -28.95 21.65
C SER A 560 -8.81 -27.58 21.04
N LEU A 561 -9.61 -27.49 19.99
CA LEU A 561 -9.82 -26.26 19.20
C LEU A 561 -10.56 -25.21 20.05
N GLU A 562 -9.96 -24.03 20.16
CA GLU A 562 -10.46 -22.87 20.91
C GLU A 562 -10.93 -21.74 19.98
N THR A 563 -10.25 -21.56 18.85
CA THR A 563 -10.55 -20.51 17.86
C THR A 563 -10.48 -21.04 16.44
N ILE A 564 -11.47 -20.68 15.63
CA ILE A 564 -11.41 -20.79 14.17
C ILE A 564 -11.75 -19.44 13.54
N SER A 565 -10.89 -18.92 12.67
CA SER A 565 -11.15 -17.68 11.91
C SER A 565 -10.80 -17.91 10.45
N ILE A 566 -11.77 -17.67 9.57
CA ILE A 566 -11.65 -17.86 8.13
C ILE A 566 -12.19 -16.61 7.43
N GLY A 567 -11.30 -15.79 6.88
CA GLY A 567 -11.61 -14.51 6.26
C GLY A 567 -11.08 -14.40 4.84
N ILE A 568 -11.81 -13.77 3.91
CA ILE A 568 -11.28 -13.36 2.59
C ILE A 568 -10.63 -14.56 1.86
N THR A 569 -11.27 -15.72 1.88
CA THR A 569 -10.75 -16.96 1.25
C THR A 569 -11.66 -17.43 0.12
N ASN A 570 -11.17 -18.32 -0.74
CA ASN A 570 -11.97 -18.92 -1.82
C ASN A 570 -12.83 -20.12 -1.37
N ILE A 571 -13.01 -20.33 -0.06
CA ILE A 571 -13.80 -21.45 0.47
C ILE A 571 -15.27 -21.21 0.14
N ALA A 572 -15.92 -22.25 -0.38
CA ALA A 572 -17.33 -22.18 -0.74
C ALA A 572 -18.09 -23.47 -0.42
N GLY A 573 -19.42 -23.37 -0.36
CA GLY A 573 -20.30 -24.52 -0.10
C GLY A 573 -20.58 -24.70 1.40
N THR A 574 -20.64 -25.95 1.87
CA THR A 574 -20.91 -26.26 3.28
C THR A 574 -19.62 -26.44 4.06
N PHE A 575 -19.44 -25.67 5.13
CA PHE A 575 -18.34 -25.84 6.07
C PHE A 575 -18.81 -26.60 7.31
N THR A 576 -18.08 -27.64 7.73
CA THR A 576 -18.48 -28.48 8.88
C THR A 576 -17.42 -28.41 9.98
N ILE A 577 -17.86 -28.01 11.17
CA ILE A 577 -17.11 -28.11 12.42
C ILE A 577 -17.70 -29.29 13.20
N GLY A 578 -16.87 -30.30 13.50
CA GLY A 578 -17.28 -31.43 14.33
C GLY A 578 -17.60 -31.03 15.78
N ASP A 579 -17.73 -32.02 16.68
CA ASP A 579 -17.88 -31.74 18.11
C ASP A 579 -16.64 -31.01 18.64
N ALA A 580 -16.78 -29.74 19.02
CA ALA A 580 -15.70 -28.88 19.45
C ALA A 580 -15.98 -28.35 20.88
N PRO A 581 -15.74 -29.17 21.93
CA PRO A 581 -16.14 -28.85 23.29
C PRO A 581 -15.43 -27.63 23.89
N ARG A 582 -14.31 -27.20 23.29
CA ARG A 582 -13.49 -26.07 23.75
C ARG A 582 -13.57 -24.85 22.84
N LEU A 583 -14.31 -24.90 21.74
CA LEU A 583 -14.39 -23.78 20.79
C LEU A 583 -15.08 -22.61 21.48
N ARG A 584 -14.41 -21.46 21.55
CA ARG A 584 -14.89 -20.22 22.17
C ARG A 584 -15.21 -19.15 21.14
N GLU A 585 -14.46 -19.11 20.05
CA GLU A 585 -14.62 -18.09 19.00
C GLU A 585 -14.62 -18.74 17.61
N ALA A 586 -15.62 -18.38 16.80
CA ALA A 586 -15.71 -18.79 15.41
C ALA A 586 -16.02 -17.59 14.52
N GLU A 587 -15.23 -17.42 13.46
CA GLU A 587 -15.32 -16.30 12.54
C GLU A 587 -15.24 -16.75 11.08
N PHE A 588 -16.18 -16.26 10.28
CA PHE A 588 -16.29 -16.47 8.84
C PHE A 588 -16.62 -15.13 8.18
N VAL A 589 -15.70 -14.57 7.40
CA VAL A 589 -15.84 -13.22 6.84
C VAL A 589 -15.46 -13.23 5.36
N ASP A 590 -16.28 -12.64 4.49
CA ASP A 590 -15.96 -12.53 3.04
C ASP A 590 -15.60 -13.88 2.40
N VAL A 591 -16.48 -14.87 2.56
CA VAL A 591 -16.30 -16.24 2.04
C VAL A 591 -17.58 -16.78 1.38
N GLY A 592 -17.43 -17.61 0.35
CA GLY A 592 -18.56 -18.21 -0.40
C GLY A 592 -19.29 -19.36 0.31
N ILE A 593 -19.26 -19.40 1.65
CA ILE A 593 -19.89 -20.45 2.45
C ILE A 593 -21.40 -20.25 2.44
N SER A 594 -22.14 -21.28 2.04
CA SER A 594 -23.61 -21.28 1.95
C SER A 594 -24.31 -22.00 3.11
N ASP A 595 -23.57 -22.76 3.91
CA ASP A 595 -24.06 -23.39 5.13
C ASP A 595 -22.90 -23.69 6.11
N ILE A 596 -23.14 -23.53 7.41
CA ILE A 596 -22.17 -23.85 8.46
C ILE A 596 -22.80 -24.86 9.42
N ILE A 597 -22.25 -26.06 9.44
CA ILE A 597 -22.71 -27.14 10.32
C ILE A 597 -21.79 -27.21 11.52
N PHE A 598 -22.32 -26.84 12.68
CA PHE A 598 -21.67 -27.04 13.97
C PHE A 598 -22.12 -28.36 14.59
N GLY A 599 -21.16 -29.13 15.12
CA GLY A 599 -21.42 -30.19 16.09
C GLY A 599 -21.76 -29.62 17.46
N ASN A 600 -21.44 -30.38 18.51
CA ASN A 600 -21.60 -29.93 19.88
C ASN A 600 -20.49 -28.93 20.29
N CYS A 601 -20.81 -27.63 20.28
CA CYS A 601 -19.91 -26.53 20.67
C CYS A 601 -20.42 -25.79 21.94
N PRO A 602 -20.44 -26.44 23.11
CA PRO A 602 -21.04 -25.89 24.33
C PRO A 602 -20.31 -24.66 24.91
N SER A 603 -19.06 -24.41 24.49
CA SER A 603 -18.22 -23.33 25.01
C SER A 603 -18.16 -22.11 24.08
N LEU A 604 -18.90 -22.11 22.96
CA LEU A 604 -18.85 -21.03 21.98
C LEU A 604 -19.43 -19.75 22.60
N GLU A 605 -18.61 -18.70 22.68
CA GLU A 605 -18.91 -17.41 23.30
C GLU A 605 -19.17 -16.33 22.25
N LYS A 606 -18.41 -16.35 21.14
CA LYS A 606 -18.48 -15.38 20.04
C LYS A 606 -18.61 -16.07 18.68
N LEU A 607 -19.54 -15.59 17.87
CA LEU A 607 -19.75 -16.04 16.49
C LEU A 607 -19.84 -14.84 15.54
N THR A 608 -18.95 -14.77 14.57
CA THR A 608 -18.95 -13.77 13.49
C THR A 608 -19.17 -14.48 12.15
N VAL A 609 -20.20 -14.09 11.41
CA VAL A 609 -20.49 -14.58 10.05
C VAL A 609 -20.88 -13.39 9.18
N ILE A 610 -19.95 -12.80 8.43
CA ILE A 610 -20.17 -11.55 7.68
C ILE A 610 -19.93 -11.79 6.21
N ASN A 611 -20.77 -11.22 5.35
CA ASN A 611 -20.61 -11.28 3.89
C ASN A 611 -20.35 -12.71 3.39
N THR A 612 -21.27 -13.62 3.73
CA THR A 612 -21.26 -15.01 3.26
C THR A 612 -22.56 -15.37 2.56
N ASP A 613 -22.61 -16.54 1.93
CA ASP A 613 -23.78 -17.01 1.19
C ASP A 613 -24.84 -17.73 2.05
N ILE A 614 -24.71 -17.72 3.39
CA ILE A 614 -25.64 -18.45 4.27
C ILE A 614 -27.07 -17.90 4.19
N THR A 615 -28.04 -18.81 4.19
CA THR A 615 -29.48 -18.46 4.12
C THR A 615 -30.22 -18.64 5.43
N ASN A 616 -29.57 -19.27 6.41
CA ASN A 616 -30.08 -19.50 7.75
C ASN A 616 -28.92 -19.63 8.73
N LEU A 617 -29.15 -19.29 10.00
CA LEU A 617 -28.22 -19.52 11.10
C LEU A 617 -29.00 -19.92 12.34
N ASP A 618 -28.72 -21.11 12.89
CA ASP A 618 -29.29 -21.57 14.16
C ASP A 618 -28.25 -21.46 15.28
N VAL A 619 -28.47 -20.53 16.20
CA VAL A 619 -27.60 -20.30 17.37
C VAL A 619 -28.12 -20.98 18.64
N SER A 620 -29.25 -21.70 18.59
CA SER A 620 -29.88 -22.31 19.76
C SER A 620 -29.05 -23.42 20.41
N GLY A 621 -28.08 -23.97 19.66
CA GLY A 621 -27.14 -25.00 20.12
C GLY A 621 -25.96 -24.49 20.96
N PHE A 622 -25.81 -23.16 21.14
CA PHE A 622 -24.62 -22.56 21.77
C PHE A 622 -24.97 -21.91 23.12
N PRO A 623 -24.94 -22.65 24.25
CA PRO A 623 -25.44 -22.18 25.54
C PRO A 623 -24.57 -21.10 26.21
N GLN A 624 -23.35 -20.84 25.74
CA GLN A 624 -22.45 -19.79 26.23
C GLN A 624 -22.33 -18.59 25.28
N LEU A 625 -23.02 -18.64 24.12
CA LEU A 625 -22.91 -17.59 23.12
C LEU A 625 -23.47 -16.30 23.70
N ASN A 626 -22.70 -15.23 23.61
CA ASN A 626 -23.09 -13.91 24.10
C ASN A 626 -22.76 -12.79 23.11
N GLU A 627 -21.93 -13.04 22.09
CA GLU A 627 -21.66 -12.09 20.99
C GLU A 627 -21.94 -12.74 19.63
N LEU A 628 -22.77 -12.08 18.81
CA LEU A 628 -23.11 -12.52 17.46
C LEU A 628 -23.01 -11.36 16.45
N THR A 629 -22.23 -11.52 15.42
CA THR A 629 -22.22 -10.60 14.27
C THR A 629 -22.59 -11.40 13.02
N CYS A 630 -23.68 -11.02 12.34
CA CYS A 630 -24.27 -11.83 11.27
C CYS A 630 -24.94 -11.00 10.17
N PHE A 631 -24.27 -9.95 9.67
CA PHE A 631 -24.81 -9.08 8.63
C PHE A 631 -24.23 -9.36 7.24
N ASP A 632 -24.83 -8.76 6.20
CA ASP A 632 -24.49 -8.97 4.78
C ASP A 632 -24.52 -10.43 4.33
N ASN A 633 -25.43 -11.23 4.90
CA ASN A 633 -25.71 -12.59 4.46
C ASN A 633 -27.06 -12.69 3.73
N ASN A 634 -27.37 -13.86 3.17
CA ASN A 634 -28.64 -14.15 2.48
C ASN A 634 -29.76 -14.64 3.43
N ILE A 635 -29.74 -14.26 4.71
CA ILE A 635 -30.73 -14.69 5.72
C ILE A 635 -32.02 -13.88 5.57
N SER A 636 -33.07 -14.53 5.08
CA SER A 636 -34.37 -13.88 4.84
C SER A 636 -35.26 -13.71 6.08
N ASP A 637 -35.04 -14.49 7.15
CA ASP A 637 -35.79 -14.42 8.40
C ASP A 637 -34.83 -14.37 9.59
N THR A 638 -34.68 -13.18 10.17
CA THR A 638 -33.81 -12.91 11.32
C THR A 638 -34.54 -13.04 12.67
N SER A 639 -35.83 -13.39 12.68
CA SER A 639 -36.67 -13.32 13.90
C SER A 639 -36.12 -14.13 15.07
N ALA A 640 -35.52 -15.29 14.80
CA ALA A 640 -34.91 -16.15 15.83
C ALA A 640 -33.62 -15.52 16.40
N LEU A 641 -32.81 -14.90 15.55
CA LEU A 641 -31.58 -14.21 15.93
C LEU A 641 -31.90 -12.94 16.73
N GLU A 642 -32.91 -12.18 16.31
CA GLU A 642 -33.41 -11.01 17.03
C GLU A 642 -33.97 -11.37 18.42
N ALA A 643 -34.72 -12.48 18.50
CA ALA A 643 -35.23 -13.00 19.77
C ALA A 643 -34.11 -13.47 20.70
N TRP A 644 -33.04 -14.06 20.16
CA TRP A 644 -31.83 -14.38 20.91
C TRP A 644 -31.12 -13.12 21.40
N ALA A 645 -30.92 -12.13 20.51
CA ALA A 645 -30.24 -10.86 20.81
C ALA A 645 -30.96 -10.01 21.87
N SER A 646 -32.28 -10.17 22.00
CA SER A 646 -33.10 -9.45 22.97
C SER A 646 -32.92 -9.93 24.42
N GLN A 647 -32.19 -11.04 24.65
CA GLN A 647 -31.99 -11.60 25.99
C GLN A 647 -30.88 -10.85 26.75
N PRO A 648 -30.97 -10.71 28.09
CA PRO A 648 -29.95 -10.02 28.88
C PRO A 648 -28.57 -10.67 28.76
N GLY A 649 -27.55 -9.86 28.49
CA GLY A 649 -26.16 -10.33 28.36
C GLY A 649 -25.77 -10.79 26.96
N HIS A 650 -26.68 -10.70 25.97
CA HIS A 650 -26.37 -10.94 24.57
C HIS A 650 -26.16 -9.63 23.83
N THR A 651 -25.18 -9.61 22.93
CA THR A 651 -24.87 -8.53 22.00
C THR A 651 -24.97 -9.08 20.59
N ALA A 652 -25.72 -8.41 19.71
CA ALA A 652 -25.84 -8.83 18.32
C ALA A 652 -25.72 -7.66 17.35
N ASN A 653 -25.03 -7.89 16.23
CA ASN A 653 -25.07 -7.03 15.05
C ASN A 653 -25.60 -7.84 13.86
N LEU A 654 -26.88 -7.64 13.50
CA LEU A 654 -27.60 -8.43 12.49
C LEU A 654 -27.93 -7.65 11.22
N VAL A 655 -27.71 -6.33 11.22
CA VAL A 655 -28.04 -5.44 10.12
C VAL A 655 -26.72 -4.81 9.67
N GLY A 656 -26.43 -4.89 8.38
CA GLY A 656 -25.26 -4.21 7.82
C GLY A 656 -25.43 -2.71 7.94
N TYR A 657 -24.38 -1.95 7.62
CA TYR A 657 -24.53 -0.51 7.47
C TYR A 657 -25.47 -0.21 6.29
N ASP A 658 -26.76 -0.04 6.58
CA ASP A 658 -27.74 0.45 5.62
C ASP A 658 -27.53 1.96 5.49
N ALA A 659 -26.87 2.38 4.41
CA ALA A 659 -26.67 3.79 4.06
C ALA A 659 -27.99 4.59 3.94
N GLY A 660 -29.15 3.93 3.91
CA GLY A 660 -30.47 4.57 3.79
C GLY A 660 -31.19 4.97 5.09
N LEU A 661 -30.80 4.45 6.27
CA LEU A 661 -31.62 4.55 7.49
C LEU A 661 -31.27 5.69 8.46
N LEU A 662 -30.32 6.57 8.14
CA LEU A 662 -30.04 7.78 8.93
C LEU A 662 -31.06 8.91 8.69
N SER A 663 -31.96 8.79 7.72
CA SER A 663 -32.95 9.84 7.38
C SER A 663 -34.14 9.97 8.34
N GLU A 664 -34.30 9.09 9.34
CA GLU A 664 -35.37 9.22 10.36
C GLU A 664 -34.88 9.44 11.81
N ARG A 665 -33.57 9.62 12.01
CA ARG A 665 -33.04 10.15 13.29
C ARG A 665 -31.92 11.17 13.08
N LYS A 666 -32.23 12.28 12.43
CA LYS A 666 -31.91 13.64 12.91
C LYS A 666 -32.65 14.68 12.08
#